data_AF-A0AAU2W4K1-F1
#
_entry.id   AF-A0AAU2W4K1-F1
#
_cell.length_a   1.000
_cell.length_b   1.000
_cell.length_c   1.000
_cell.angle_alpha   90.00
_cell.angle_beta   90.00
_cell.angle_gamma   90.00
#
_symmetry.space_group_name_H-M   'P 1'
#
loop_
_entity.id
_entity.type
_entity.pdbx_description
1 polymer ?
#
loop_
_entity_poly.entity_id
_entity_poly.type
_entity_poly.pdbx_seq_one_letter_code
_entity_poly.pdbx_strand_id
1 'polypeptide(L)'
;MPPDWHQHNIVFADRESAKRAITERLGPALFEAEEAGQAAGWWFMNKQPWPLRYRASEPSPLVERTLSDLVDDGTVRSWLPGIYEPETVAFGGLDAMEAAHELFHADCHHLLTYRPGPGHLGRRETAVLLASAMMRAAGLDWFEQGDVWAKYAALRPAAGPISPELTATLAPVMRKLMTASIPALCRGGGPLDGHTQWVAAFERTGTALADLVADGGLTRGLRAVLAHHVLFHANRGGLSPEDQHALSHIAKEVVMGSSENTPSSAGMQPAADTVNAVKTDTLATSEADAARLRKALVDQLKANGQARTPVVETALRTVPRHLFVPEATLEAAYANNVVDVKHDADGSSISCASQPSIVALMLDQLDAQPGERILELGAGTGYNAALIAYLVGESGHVTTIDVDDDLVEGARAHLAAAGFTNAEAVTRDGALGHAEGAPYDRIIATVGAHGIPHAWLEQLAPGGRIVAPQRLKGSVSRSIVYQQHDGRWVSRGSEMNTFMPLRRGIADDDRRDIPLSTDGTVRLHAPAAQNIDADAMTGVLEQPRTEEWTGMMVRAMESPEWMELFVSCTMPSGLVRMHFPQAAKGTLLTEDPYPSSTAAVDKGAVTYLARRLSDQKTPEGGKLWEFGVIGHGPGSDELAAKVADAIRTWDRDYRGQEATFELQSLYAPAVEERPGRFVIDNPLNRVTVDWQ
;
A
#
# COMPACT_ATOMS: atom_id res chain seq x y z
N MET A 1 -2.04 -15.87 42.99
CA MET A 1 -1.90 -16.74 41.80
C MET A 1 -3.29 -17.03 41.31
N PRO A 2 -3.65 -16.83 40.02
CA PRO A 2 -4.96 -17.29 39.58
C PRO A 2 -4.94 -18.83 39.63
N PRO A 3 -5.82 -19.48 40.40
CA PRO A 3 -5.69 -20.88 40.79
C PRO A 3 -6.07 -21.91 39.71
N ASP A 4 -6.16 -21.53 38.43
CA ASP A 4 -6.92 -22.32 37.46
C ASP A 4 -6.10 -23.04 36.37
N TRP A 5 -4.77 -22.86 36.30
CA TRP A 5 -3.95 -23.47 35.24
C TRP A 5 -3.22 -24.75 35.67
N HIS A 6 -3.44 -25.82 34.92
CA HIS A 6 -2.70 -27.08 35.01
C HIS A 6 -1.69 -27.20 33.87
N GLN A 7 -0.49 -27.73 34.15
CA GLN A 7 0.53 -28.00 33.13
C GLN A 7 1.01 -29.44 33.21
N HIS A 8 1.06 -30.10 32.06
CA HIS A 8 1.65 -31.44 31.87
C HIS A 8 2.81 -31.35 30.89
N ASN A 9 3.99 -31.80 31.30
CA ASN A 9 5.18 -31.85 30.45
C ASN A 9 5.34 -33.25 29.86
N ILE A 10 5.22 -33.36 28.54
CA ILE A 10 5.13 -34.64 27.81
C ILE A 10 6.42 -34.89 27.04
N VAL A 11 7.08 -36.02 27.29
CA VAL A 11 8.30 -36.44 26.58
C VAL A 11 7.93 -37.51 25.57
N PHE A 12 7.90 -37.15 24.29
CA PHE A 12 7.58 -38.10 23.22
C PHE A 12 8.77 -38.97 22.83
N ALA A 13 8.50 -40.13 22.24
CA ALA A 13 9.54 -41.04 21.76
C ALA A 13 10.44 -40.41 20.67
N ASP A 14 9.81 -39.70 19.74
CA ASP A 14 10.43 -38.95 18.64
C ASP A 14 9.45 -37.87 18.13
N ARG A 15 9.94 -36.99 17.23
CA ARG A 15 9.18 -35.83 16.76
C ARG A 15 8.02 -36.18 15.81
N GLU A 16 8.14 -37.26 15.03
CA GLU A 16 7.08 -37.68 14.11
C GLU A 16 5.94 -38.34 14.86
N SER A 17 6.27 -39.22 15.82
CA SER A 17 5.30 -39.80 16.74
C SER A 17 4.58 -38.73 17.56
N ALA A 18 5.29 -37.67 18.00
CA ALA A 18 4.66 -36.54 18.68
C ALA A 18 3.59 -35.87 17.81
N LYS A 19 3.93 -35.45 16.58
CA LYS A 19 2.99 -34.77 15.66
C LYS A 19 1.72 -35.60 15.42
N ARG A 20 1.89 -36.90 15.22
CA ARG A 20 0.79 -37.85 15.01
C ARG A 20 -0.08 -37.99 16.25
N ALA A 21 0.51 -38.27 17.41
CA ALA A 21 -0.21 -38.42 18.68
C ALA A 21 -1.02 -37.17 19.03
N ILE A 22 -0.46 -36.00 18.79
CA ILE A 22 -1.11 -34.72 19.04
C ILE A 22 -2.34 -34.55 18.16
N THR A 23 -2.22 -34.87 16.88
CA THR A 23 -3.30 -34.65 15.92
C THR A 23 -4.40 -35.72 16.04
N GLU A 24 -4.02 -36.96 16.30
CA GLU A 24 -4.93 -38.12 16.21
C GLU A 24 -5.50 -38.56 17.56
N ARG A 25 -4.85 -38.21 18.69
CA ARG A 25 -5.24 -38.68 20.03
C ARG A 25 -5.45 -37.53 21.01
N LEU A 26 -4.43 -36.69 21.24
CA LEU A 26 -4.53 -35.62 22.24
C LEU A 26 -5.46 -34.48 21.82
N GLY A 27 -5.42 -34.06 20.55
CA GLY A 27 -6.30 -33.02 20.02
C GLY A 27 -7.78 -33.35 20.20
N PRO A 28 -8.25 -34.52 19.72
CA PRO A 28 -9.62 -34.98 19.95
C PRO A 28 -10.00 -35.02 21.44
N ALA A 29 -9.11 -35.52 22.30
CA ALA A 29 -9.35 -35.56 23.74
C ALA A 29 -9.46 -34.16 24.38
N LEU A 30 -8.71 -33.17 23.87
CA LEU A 30 -8.79 -31.79 24.33
C LEU A 30 -10.11 -31.12 23.91
N PHE A 31 -10.56 -31.34 22.67
CA PHE A 31 -11.88 -30.87 22.22
C PHE A 31 -13.01 -31.49 23.06
N GLU A 32 -12.96 -32.81 23.31
CA GLU A 32 -13.96 -33.49 24.13
C GLU A 32 -13.91 -33.03 25.59
N ALA A 33 -12.71 -32.78 26.15
CA ALA A 33 -12.56 -32.24 27.50
C ALA A 33 -13.16 -30.83 27.61
N GLU A 34 -13.03 -30.01 26.56
CA GLU A 34 -13.62 -28.69 26.49
C GLU A 34 -15.15 -28.74 26.41
N GLU A 35 -15.71 -29.55 25.51
CA GLU A 35 -17.16 -29.75 25.40
C GLU A 35 -17.77 -30.30 26.70
N ALA A 36 -17.03 -31.15 27.41
CA ALA A 36 -17.44 -31.71 28.70
C ALA A 36 -17.25 -30.74 29.89
N GLY A 37 -16.74 -29.52 29.66
CA GLY A 37 -16.47 -28.54 30.72
C GLY A 37 -15.32 -28.93 31.64
N GLN A 38 -14.47 -29.88 31.26
CA GLN A 38 -13.28 -30.29 31.99
C GLN A 38 -12.05 -29.43 31.68
N ALA A 39 -12.10 -28.61 30.63
CA ALA A 39 -11.07 -27.63 30.30
C ALA A 39 -11.70 -26.40 29.61
N ALA A 40 -11.56 -25.21 30.18
CA ALA A 40 -12.17 -23.99 29.62
C ALA A 40 -11.27 -23.24 28.61
N GLY A 41 -10.00 -23.61 28.53
CA GLY A 41 -9.04 -23.04 27.58
C GLY A 41 -7.72 -23.77 27.71
N TRP A 42 -7.15 -24.18 26.58
CA TRP A 42 -5.98 -25.06 26.55
C TRP A 42 -5.06 -24.73 25.38
N TRP A 43 -3.77 -25.00 25.55
CA TRP A 43 -2.76 -24.78 24.53
C TRP A 43 -1.50 -25.60 24.80
N PHE A 44 -0.67 -25.76 23.78
CA PHE A 44 0.57 -26.51 23.85
C PHE A 44 1.72 -25.78 23.15
N MET A 45 2.97 -26.22 23.34
CA MET A 45 4.13 -25.69 22.61
C MET A 45 4.95 -26.79 21.96
N ASN A 46 5.27 -26.69 20.66
CA ASN A 46 6.11 -27.65 19.93
C ASN A 46 7.61 -27.57 20.28
N LYS A 47 7.95 -27.95 21.52
CA LYS A 47 9.32 -28.11 22.04
C LYS A 47 9.41 -29.34 22.93
N GLN A 48 10.61 -29.85 23.21
CA GLN A 48 10.82 -30.99 24.13
C GLN A 48 11.44 -30.50 25.46
N PRO A 49 10.92 -30.95 26.63
CA PRO A 49 9.64 -31.62 26.82
C PRO A 49 8.47 -30.73 26.36
N TRP A 50 7.36 -31.33 25.95
CA TRP A 50 6.20 -30.66 25.34
C TRP A 50 5.21 -30.21 26.41
N PRO A 51 5.11 -28.91 26.73
CA PRO A 51 4.17 -28.45 27.73
C PRO A 51 2.76 -28.38 27.12
N LEU A 52 1.82 -29.07 27.74
CA LEU A 52 0.38 -28.93 27.55
C LEU A 52 -0.18 -28.18 28.76
N ARG A 53 -0.98 -27.14 28.53
CA ARG A 53 -1.57 -26.30 29.57
C ARG A 53 -3.06 -26.19 29.35
N TYR A 54 -3.84 -26.24 30.43
CA TYR A 54 -5.29 -26.06 30.36
C TYR A 54 -5.85 -25.44 31.64
N ARG A 55 -6.96 -24.71 31.51
CA ARG A 55 -7.72 -24.13 32.62
C ARG A 55 -8.79 -25.08 33.12
N ALA A 56 -8.75 -25.44 34.40
CA ALA A 56 -9.77 -26.28 35.02
C ALA A 56 -9.73 -26.15 36.56
N SER A 57 -10.87 -26.35 37.22
CA SER A 57 -10.93 -26.40 38.68
C SER A 57 -10.18 -27.60 39.27
N GLU A 58 -10.15 -28.71 38.52
CA GLU A 58 -9.43 -29.94 38.86
C GLU A 58 -8.78 -30.51 37.58
N PRO A 59 -7.70 -31.32 37.68
CA PRO A 59 -7.10 -31.94 36.51
C PRO A 59 -8.11 -32.77 35.69
N SER A 60 -8.10 -32.64 34.36
CA SER A 60 -9.05 -33.34 33.50
C SER A 60 -8.76 -34.85 33.46
N PRO A 61 -9.70 -35.71 33.92
CA PRO A 61 -9.51 -37.16 33.88
C PRO A 61 -9.39 -37.71 32.45
N LEU A 62 -10.00 -37.05 31.48
CA LEU A 62 -9.93 -37.44 30.07
C LEU A 62 -8.53 -37.19 29.49
N VAL A 63 -7.95 -36.02 29.77
CA VAL A 63 -6.59 -35.67 29.32
C VAL A 63 -5.56 -36.60 29.96
N GLU A 64 -5.63 -36.83 31.28
CA GLU A 64 -4.67 -37.69 31.99
C GLU A 64 -4.77 -39.16 31.59
N ARG A 65 -5.98 -39.66 31.32
CA ARG A 65 -6.18 -41.02 30.78
C ARG A 65 -5.55 -41.14 29.39
N THR A 66 -5.81 -40.17 28.50
CA THR A 66 -5.22 -40.17 27.15
C THR A 66 -3.70 -40.13 27.20
N LEU A 67 -3.12 -39.37 28.12
CA LEU A 67 -1.66 -39.34 28.32
C LEU A 67 -1.11 -40.66 28.85
N SER A 68 -1.81 -41.32 29.78
CA SER A 68 -1.44 -42.65 30.28
C SER A 68 -1.51 -43.71 29.18
N ASP A 69 -2.57 -43.70 28.36
CA ASP A 69 -2.72 -44.62 27.23
C ASP A 69 -1.57 -44.48 26.21
N LEU A 70 -1.12 -43.23 25.95
CA LEU A 70 0.02 -42.95 25.08
C LEU A 70 1.36 -43.38 25.67
N VAL A 71 1.47 -43.49 27.00
CA VAL A 71 2.65 -44.07 27.65
C VAL A 71 2.62 -45.59 27.49
N ASP A 72 1.47 -46.21 27.71
CA ASP A 72 1.29 -47.66 27.63
C ASP A 72 1.57 -48.21 26.21
N ASP A 73 1.23 -47.45 25.17
CA ASP A 73 1.53 -47.82 23.77
C ASP A 73 2.94 -47.43 23.29
N GLY A 74 3.73 -46.75 24.13
CA GLY A 74 5.12 -46.35 23.86
C GLY A 74 5.30 -45.09 23.01
N THR A 75 4.21 -44.41 22.62
CA THR A 75 4.26 -43.15 21.88
C THR A 75 4.84 -41.99 22.71
N VAL A 76 4.50 -41.97 24.00
CA VAL A 76 5.02 -41.05 25.02
C VAL A 76 5.95 -41.84 25.94
N ARG A 77 7.16 -41.34 26.19
CA ARG A 77 8.11 -41.95 27.14
C ARG A 77 7.70 -41.67 28.59
N SER A 78 7.22 -40.46 28.85
CA SER A 78 6.72 -40.05 30.15
C SER A 78 5.93 -38.75 30.04
N TRP A 79 5.03 -38.51 31.00
CA TRP A 79 4.46 -37.20 31.25
C TRP A 79 4.52 -36.89 32.75
N LEU A 80 4.73 -35.62 33.09
CA LEU A 80 4.83 -35.17 34.48
C LEU A 80 4.00 -33.89 34.69
N PRO A 81 3.19 -33.81 35.77
CA PRO A 81 2.60 -32.56 36.20
C PRO A 81 3.69 -31.52 36.50
N GLY A 82 3.40 -30.25 36.22
CA GLY A 82 4.28 -29.13 36.51
C GLY A 82 3.50 -27.89 36.92
N ILE A 83 4.21 -26.95 37.52
CA ILE A 83 3.66 -25.63 37.85
C ILE A 83 3.72 -24.76 36.59
N TYR A 84 2.60 -24.15 36.21
CA TYR A 84 2.60 -23.16 35.14
C TYR A 84 2.96 -21.80 35.68
N GLU A 85 4.06 -21.24 35.17
CA GLU A 85 4.48 -19.87 35.43
C GLU A 85 4.32 -19.05 34.15
N PRO A 86 3.27 -18.22 34.01
CA PRO A 86 3.07 -17.43 32.81
C PRO A 86 4.15 -16.38 32.65
N GLU A 87 4.64 -16.21 31.41
CA GLU A 87 5.65 -15.22 31.03
C GLU A 87 5.09 -13.77 31.00
N THR A 88 4.37 -13.39 32.06
CA THR A 88 3.61 -12.14 32.23
C THR A 88 4.44 -10.90 31.88
N VAL A 89 5.69 -10.84 32.35
CA VAL A 89 6.60 -9.72 32.06
C VAL A 89 6.96 -9.68 30.56
N ALA A 90 7.15 -10.83 29.93
CA ALA A 90 7.49 -10.90 28.52
C ALA A 90 6.32 -10.47 27.63
N PHE A 91 5.09 -10.80 28.03
CA PHE A 91 3.87 -10.40 27.34
C PHE A 91 3.35 -9.02 27.73
N GLY A 92 4.01 -8.30 28.63
CA GLY A 92 3.70 -6.90 28.90
C GLY A 92 2.63 -6.67 29.97
N GLY A 93 2.38 -7.63 30.85
CA GLY A 93 1.49 -7.45 32.00
C GLY A 93 0.45 -8.57 32.11
N LEU A 94 -0.38 -8.51 33.15
CA LEU A 94 -1.41 -9.53 33.40
C LEU A 94 -2.48 -9.53 32.30
N ASP A 95 -2.99 -8.35 31.95
CA ASP A 95 -4.06 -8.22 30.94
C ASP A 95 -3.56 -8.61 29.54
N ALA A 96 -2.34 -8.22 29.19
CA ALA A 96 -1.72 -8.62 27.93
C ALA A 96 -1.42 -10.14 27.88
N MET A 97 -1.07 -10.75 29.02
CA MET A 97 -0.92 -12.20 29.13
C MET A 97 -2.27 -12.94 29.00
N GLU A 98 -3.36 -12.33 29.45
CA GLU A 98 -4.70 -12.87 29.25
C GLU A 98 -5.08 -12.90 27.77
N ALA A 99 -4.87 -11.79 27.05
CA ALA A 99 -5.03 -11.74 25.59
C ALA A 99 -4.13 -12.76 24.87
N ALA A 100 -2.92 -13.00 25.39
CA ALA A 100 -2.03 -14.05 24.88
C ALA A 100 -2.60 -15.45 25.09
N HIS A 101 -3.18 -15.75 26.26
CA HIS A 101 -3.80 -17.06 26.53
C HIS A 101 -5.00 -17.33 25.61
N GLU A 102 -5.87 -16.35 25.41
CA GLU A 102 -7.00 -16.46 24.48
C GLU A 102 -6.51 -16.76 23.06
N LEU A 103 -5.47 -16.04 22.61
CA LEU A 103 -4.85 -16.31 21.31
C LEU A 103 -4.26 -17.71 21.24
N PHE A 104 -3.54 -18.15 22.28
CA PHE A 104 -2.86 -19.44 22.26
C PHE A 104 -3.84 -20.59 22.16
N HIS A 105 -4.98 -20.46 22.81
CA HIS A 105 -6.06 -21.44 22.73
C HIS A 105 -6.66 -21.50 21.32
N ALA A 106 -7.10 -20.37 20.77
CA ALA A 106 -7.64 -20.31 19.41
C ALA A 106 -6.62 -20.79 18.36
N ASP A 107 -5.36 -20.39 18.50
CA ASP A 107 -4.26 -20.79 17.62
C ASP A 107 -4.01 -22.30 17.66
N CYS A 108 -4.01 -22.92 18.85
CA CYS A 108 -3.90 -24.38 18.98
C CYS A 108 -5.09 -25.12 18.37
N HIS A 109 -6.32 -24.62 18.56
CA HIS A 109 -7.52 -25.18 17.95
C HIS A 109 -7.40 -25.22 16.42
N HIS A 110 -6.96 -24.12 15.80
CA HIS A 110 -6.78 -24.06 14.37
C HIS A 110 -5.57 -24.85 13.88
N LEU A 111 -4.45 -24.87 14.60
CA LEU A 111 -3.28 -25.67 14.22
C LEU A 111 -3.54 -27.19 14.17
N LEU A 112 -4.50 -27.68 14.96
CA LEU A 112 -4.91 -29.09 14.97
C LEU A 112 -5.86 -29.44 13.83
N THR A 113 -6.66 -28.48 13.36
CA THR A 113 -7.66 -28.68 12.29
C THR A 113 -7.12 -28.29 10.91
N TYR A 114 -6.19 -27.35 10.85
CA TYR A 114 -5.58 -26.86 9.62
C TYR A 114 -4.68 -27.91 8.96
N ARG A 115 -4.83 -28.07 7.65
CA ARG A 115 -4.05 -29.02 6.83
C ARG A 115 -3.40 -28.26 5.68
N PRO A 116 -2.09 -27.93 5.77
CA PRO A 116 -1.35 -27.38 4.65
C PRO A 116 -1.38 -28.34 3.46
N GLY A 117 -1.51 -27.80 2.24
CA GLY A 117 -1.56 -28.62 1.03
C GLY A 117 -1.90 -27.81 -0.21
N PRO A 118 -2.06 -28.45 -1.37
CA PRO A 118 -2.50 -27.78 -2.59
C PRO A 118 -3.82 -27.03 -2.34
N GLY A 119 -3.82 -25.71 -2.60
CA GLY A 119 -4.96 -24.83 -2.34
C GLY A 119 -5.01 -24.19 -0.96
N HIS A 120 -4.15 -24.57 -0.02
CA HIS A 120 -4.01 -23.97 1.32
C HIS A 120 -2.60 -23.44 1.54
N LEU A 121 -2.43 -22.44 2.42
CA LEU A 121 -1.11 -21.90 2.74
C LEU A 121 -0.23 -22.91 3.50
N GLY A 122 1.08 -22.87 3.24
CA GLY A 122 2.04 -23.57 4.08
C GLY A 122 2.15 -22.94 5.47
N ARG A 123 2.82 -23.65 6.40
CA ARG A 123 2.96 -23.18 7.79
C ARG A 123 3.81 -21.90 7.90
N ARG A 124 4.78 -21.72 7.01
CA ARG A 124 5.67 -20.55 6.98
C ARG A 124 4.90 -19.32 6.51
N GLU A 125 4.16 -19.48 5.43
CA GLU A 125 3.32 -18.45 4.81
C GLU A 125 2.21 -18.02 5.78
N THR A 126 1.55 -18.98 6.42
CA THR A 126 0.51 -18.72 7.42
C THR A 126 1.06 -17.94 8.63
N ALA A 127 2.26 -18.29 9.10
CA ALA A 127 2.87 -17.59 10.24
C ALA A 127 3.19 -16.13 9.95
N VAL A 128 3.72 -15.83 8.76
CA VAL A 128 3.94 -14.43 8.32
C VAL A 128 2.62 -13.69 8.22
N LEU A 129 1.63 -14.30 7.58
CA LEU A 129 0.34 -13.68 7.33
C LEU A 129 -0.41 -13.31 8.61
N LEU A 130 -0.54 -14.25 9.55
CA LEU A 130 -1.22 -14.04 10.83
C LEU A 130 -0.48 -13.03 11.71
N ALA A 131 0.86 -13.09 11.72
CA ALA A 131 1.70 -12.11 12.41
C ALA A 131 1.47 -10.70 11.86
N SER A 132 1.49 -10.53 10.55
CA SER A 132 1.23 -9.23 9.90
C SER A 132 -0.19 -8.74 10.14
N ALA A 133 -1.20 -9.62 10.14
CA ALA A 133 -2.58 -9.23 10.48
C ALA A 133 -2.68 -8.67 11.92
N MET A 134 -2.08 -9.37 12.89
CA MET A 134 -2.02 -8.91 14.28
C MET A 134 -1.28 -7.58 14.44
N MET A 135 -0.17 -7.36 13.73
CA MET A 135 0.56 -6.10 13.81
C MET A 135 -0.23 -4.92 13.23
N ARG A 136 -0.93 -5.13 12.10
CA ARG A 136 -1.81 -4.10 11.52
C ARG A 136 -3.00 -3.82 12.44
N ALA A 137 -3.59 -4.84 13.06
CA ALA A 137 -4.66 -4.67 14.04
C ALA A 137 -4.19 -3.97 15.33
N ALA A 138 -2.89 -4.07 15.65
CA ALA A 138 -2.24 -3.30 16.70
C ALA A 138 -1.88 -1.86 16.28
N GLY A 139 -2.27 -1.43 15.08
CA GLY A 139 -2.06 -0.08 14.58
C GLY A 139 -0.64 0.22 14.08
N LEU A 140 0.23 -0.79 13.93
CA LEU A 140 1.62 -0.57 13.52
C LEU A 140 1.73 -0.20 12.04
N ASP A 141 2.46 0.87 11.75
CA ASP A 141 2.86 1.23 10.38
C ASP A 141 3.82 0.20 9.77
N TRP A 142 4.14 0.36 8.48
CA TRP A 142 5.04 -0.54 7.77
C TRP A 142 6.42 -0.71 8.41
N PHE A 143 7.05 0.38 8.87
CA PHE A 143 8.37 0.35 9.49
C PHE A 143 8.36 -0.19 10.91
N GLU A 144 7.31 0.12 11.67
CA GLU A 144 7.09 -0.45 12.98
C GLU A 144 6.90 -1.96 12.93
N GLN A 145 6.19 -2.47 11.91
CA GLN A 145 6.15 -3.90 11.60
C GLN A 145 7.56 -4.46 11.34
N GLY A 146 8.40 -3.76 10.56
CA GLY A 146 9.80 -4.14 10.35
C GLY A 146 10.62 -4.19 11.64
N ASP A 147 10.38 -3.28 12.59
CA ASP A 147 11.03 -3.33 13.91
C ASP A 147 10.56 -4.53 14.74
N VAL A 148 9.28 -4.95 14.63
CA VAL A 148 8.83 -6.23 15.22
C VAL A 148 9.61 -7.40 14.64
N TRP A 149 9.75 -7.46 13.31
CA TRP A 149 10.55 -8.50 12.64
C TRP A 149 12.03 -8.45 13.04
N ALA A 150 12.61 -7.26 13.20
CA ALA A 150 13.98 -7.09 13.69
C ALA A 150 14.14 -7.62 15.13
N LYS A 151 13.19 -7.33 16.02
CA LYS A 151 13.18 -7.86 17.39
C LYS A 151 13.00 -9.37 17.41
N TYR A 152 12.16 -9.91 16.53
CA TYR A 152 11.99 -11.35 16.40
C TYR A 152 13.26 -12.04 15.88
N ALA A 153 13.94 -11.46 14.88
CA ALA A 153 15.24 -11.93 14.41
C ALA A 153 16.28 -11.94 15.55
N ALA A 154 16.29 -10.92 16.41
CA ALA A 154 17.18 -10.87 17.58
C ALA A 154 16.90 -11.98 18.62
N LEU A 155 15.66 -12.49 18.70
CA LEU A 155 15.28 -13.65 19.54
C LEU A 155 15.66 -15.00 18.90
N ARG A 156 16.14 -14.98 17.64
CA ARG A 156 16.53 -16.15 16.83
C ARG A 156 17.88 -15.94 16.11
N PRO A 157 18.98 -15.76 16.86
CA PRO A 157 20.31 -15.71 16.26
C PRO A 157 20.71 -17.11 15.78
N ALA A 158 20.51 -17.43 14.51
CA ALA A 158 21.01 -18.65 13.87
C ALA A 158 22.15 -18.32 12.87
N ALA A 159 22.91 -19.36 12.50
CA ALA A 159 24.37 -19.31 12.33
C ALA A 159 24.94 -18.98 10.92
N GLY A 160 24.22 -18.26 10.06
CA GLY A 160 24.80 -17.87 8.76
C GLY A 160 24.01 -16.77 8.03
N PRO A 161 24.68 -15.96 7.20
CA PRO A 161 24.00 -14.97 6.37
C PRO A 161 23.07 -15.65 5.36
N ILE A 162 21.91 -15.04 5.12
CA ILE A 162 21.00 -15.45 4.05
C ILE A 162 21.59 -14.94 2.73
N SER A 163 21.54 -15.76 1.68
CA SER A 163 22.05 -15.34 0.37
C SER A 163 21.22 -14.18 -0.17
N PRO A 164 21.86 -13.13 -0.74
CA PRO A 164 21.15 -12.02 -1.37
C PRO A 164 20.21 -12.49 -2.49
N GLU A 165 20.57 -13.53 -3.23
CA GLU A 165 19.73 -14.10 -4.30
C GLU A 165 18.44 -14.73 -3.74
N LEU A 166 18.54 -15.41 -2.59
CA LEU A 166 17.37 -15.97 -1.92
C LEU A 166 16.47 -14.87 -1.37
N THR A 167 17.03 -13.84 -0.74
CA THR A 167 16.27 -12.65 -0.31
C THR A 167 15.56 -12.02 -1.51
N ALA A 168 16.27 -11.75 -2.61
CA ALA A 168 15.70 -11.12 -3.79
C ALA A 168 14.55 -11.96 -4.39
N THR A 169 14.69 -13.29 -4.38
CA THR A 169 13.66 -14.22 -4.87
C THR A 169 12.42 -14.24 -3.96
N LEU A 170 12.60 -14.21 -2.65
CA LEU A 170 11.50 -14.35 -1.68
C LEU A 170 10.87 -13.01 -1.27
N ALA A 171 11.56 -11.88 -1.47
CA ALA A 171 11.10 -10.56 -1.08
C ALA A 171 9.71 -10.20 -1.66
N PRO A 172 9.40 -10.45 -2.96
CA PRO A 172 8.06 -10.18 -3.48
C PRO A 172 6.97 -11.03 -2.82
N VAL A 173 7.26 -12.30 -2.52
CA VAL A 173 6.32 -13.21 -1.85
C VAL A 173 6.10 -12.79 -0.40
N MET A 174 7.18 -12.44 0.30
CA MET A 174 7.12 -11.92 1.66
C MET A 174 6.31 -10.63 1.73
N ARG A 175 6.59 -9.64 0.86
CA ARG A 175 5.81 -8.39 0.77
C ARG A 175 4.32 -8.69 0.56
N LYS A 176 3.98 -9.59 -0.36
CA LYS A 176 2.60 -10.01 -0.63
C LYS A 176 1.92 -10.61 0.61
N LEU A 177 2.60 -11.49 1.37
CA LEU A 177 2.04 -12.07 2.59
C LEU A 177 1.83 -11.01 3.68
N MET A 178 2.77 -10.08 3.82
CA MET A 178 2.71 -9.03 4.82
C MET A 178 1.62 -7.98 4.55
N THR A 179 1.17 -7.84 3.31
CA THR A 179 0.17 -6.85 2.90
C THR A 179 -1.17 -7.44 2.46
N ALA A 180 -1.33 -8.77 2.49
CA ALA A 180 -2.53 -9.44 2.00
C ALA A 180 -3.82 -9.05 2.76
N SER A 181 -4.92 -8.88 2.01
CA SER A 181 -6.29 -8.79 2.57
C SER A 181 -6.71 -10.11 3.19
N ILE A 182 -7.09 -10.06 4.46
CA ILE A 182 -7.60 -11.22 5.20
C ILE A 182 -8.98 -11.68 4.73
N PRO A 183 -9.97 -10.79 4.53
CA PRO A 183 -11.28 -11.18 4.01
C PRO A 183 -11.20 -11.93 2.68
N ALA A 184 -10.28 -11.57 1.79
CA ALA A 184 -10.13 -12.25 0.50
C ALA A 184 -9.64 -13.71 0.65
N LEU A 185 -8.83 -14.00 1.67
CA LEU A 185 -8.23 -15.32 1.89
C LEU A 185 -9.18 -16.31 2.57
N CYS A 186 -10.15 -15.80 3.33
CA CYS A 186 -11.11 -16.61 4.08
C CYS A 186 -12.44 -16.84 3.34
N ARG A 187 -12.60 -16.33 2.11
CA ARG A 187 -13.78 -16.61 1.27
C ARG A 187 -13.77 -18.07 0.80
N GLY A 188 -14.95 -18.60 0.45
CA GLY A 188 -15.09 -19.97 -0.05
C GLY A 188 -14.13 -20.28 -1.21
N GLY A 189 -13.32 -21.33 -1.05
CA GLY A 189 -12.26 -21.72 -1.99
C GLY A 189 -10.96 -20.91 -1.89
N GLY A 190 -10.84 -20.00 -0.92
CA GLY A 190 -9.61 -19.25 -0.63
C GLY A 190 -8.60 -20.05 0.22
N PRO A 191 -7.34 -19.58 0.34
CA PRO A 191 -6.28 -20.33 1.01
C PRO A 191 -6.47 -20.59 2.52
N LEU A 192 -7.39 -19.87 3.16
CA LEU A 192 -7.77 -20.01 4.57
C LEU A 192 -9.28 -20.23 4.73
N ASP A 193 -9.94 -20.84 3.73
CA ASP A 193 -11.35 -21.21 3.82
C ASP A 193 -11.63 -22.03 5.10
N GLY A 194 -12.71 -21.69 5.81
CA GLY A 194 -13.05 -22.29 7.10
C GLY A 194 -12.22 -21.82 8.32
N HIS A 195 -11.24 -20.93 8.14
CA HIS A 195 -10.33 -20.48 9.21
C HIS A 195 -10.47 -19.00 9.58
N THR A 196 -11.60 -18.36 9.29
CA THR A 196 -11.85 -16.93 9.62
C THR A 196 -11.65 -16.62 11.10
N GLN A 197 -12.09 -17.53 11.99
CA GLN A 197 -11.92 -17.34 13.44
C GLN A 197 -10.45 -17.32 13.87
N TRP A 198 -9.57 -17.97 13.11
CA TRP A 198 -8.13 -17.99 13.39
C TRP A 198 -7.55 -16.61 13.20
N VAL A 199 -7.83 -15.99 12.06
CA VAL A 199 -7.31 -14.66 11.76
C VAL A 199 -7.94 -13.62 12.69
N ALA A 200 -9.24 -13.72 12.94
CA ALA A 200 -9.93 -12.83 13.87
C ALA A 200 -9.35 -12.91 15.30
N ALA A 201 -8.82 -14.07 15.72
CA ALA A 201 -8.14 -14.17 17.01
C ALA A 201 -6.85 -13.35 17.03
N PHE A 202 -6.03 -13.42 15.97
CA PHE A 202 -4.81 -12.61 15.83
C PHE A 202 -5.13 -11.10 15.77
N GLU A 203 -6.17 -10.72 15.03
CA GLU A 203 -6.61 -9.32 14.94
C GLU A 203 -7.11 -8.80 16.29
N ARG A 204 -7.96 -9.55 16.99
CA ARG A 204 -8.42 -9.20 18.35
C ARG A 204 -7.28 -9.02 19.34
N THR A 205 -6.27 -9.90 19.30
CA THR A 205 -5.09 -9.73 20.17
C THR A 205 -4.31 -8.48 19.80
N GLY A 206 -4.15 -8.17 18.51
CA GLY A 206 -3.53 -6.93 18.06
C GLY A 206 -4.24 -5.69 18.61
N THR A 207 -5.57 -5.63 18.44
CA THR A 207 -6.41 -4.53 18.96
C THR A 207 -6.34 -4.42 20.48
N ALA A 208 -6.48 -5.54 21.21
CA ALA A 208 -6.38 -5.53 22.67
C ALA A 208 -5.03 -5.00 23.18
N LEU A 209 -3.93 -5.32 22.49
CA LEU A 209 -2.62 -4.78 22.82
C LEU A 209 -2.51 -3.28 22.52
N ALA A 210 -3.15 -2.78 21.46
CA ALA A 210 -3.21 -1.35 21.16
C ALA A 210 -4.02 -0.59 22.22
N ASP A 211 -5.16 -1.14 22.64
CA ASP A 211 -5.99 -0.56 23.71
C ASP A 211 -5.18 -0.46 25.02
N LEU A 212 -4.44 -1.52 25.38
CA LEU A 212 -3.55 -1.50 26.55
C LEU A 212 -2.41 -0.48 26.44
N VAL A 213 -1.95 -0.13 25.24
CA VAL A 213 -0.99 0.96 25.05
C VAL A 213 -1.67 2.31 25.29
N ALA A 214 -2.85 2.53 24.71
CA ALA A 214 -3.61 3.77 24.86
C ALA A 214 -3.98 4.04 26.33
N ASP A 215 -4.35 3.00 27.08
CA ASP A 215 -4.73 3.09 28.48
C ASP A 215 -3.53 3.04 29.46
N GLY A 216 -2.31 2.86 28.94
CA GLY A 216 -1.09 2.75 29.75
C GLY A 216 -0.97 1.45 30.57
N GLY A 217 -1.77 0.43 30.23
CA GLY A 217 -1.75 -0.90 30.86
C GLY A 217 -0.58 -1.79 30.42
N LEU A 218 0.07 -1.48 29.29
CA LEU A 218 1.17 -2.29 28.77
C LEU A 218 2.52 -1.98 29.45
N THR A 219 3.06 -2.94 30.18
CA THR A 219 4.30 -2.80 30.98
C THR A 219 5.58 -3.04 30.18
N ARG A 220 5.47 -3.41 28.90
CA ARG A 220 6.59 -3.64 27.97
C ARG A 220 6.23 -3.06 26.61
N GLY A 221 7.20 -2.50 25.89
CA GLY A 221 6.93 -1.89 24.57
C GLY A 221 6.20 -2.84 23.60
N LEU A 222 5.14 -2.34 22.97
CA LEU A 222 4.22 -3.07 22.08
C LEU A 222 4.96 -3.95 21.06
N ARG A 223 5.94 -3.38 20.35
CA ARG A 223 6.72 -4.09 19.33
C ARG A 223 7.50 -5.29 19.88
N ALA A 224 7.98 -5.21 21.12
CA ALA A 224 8.66 -6.34 21.77
C ALA A 224 7.67 -7.43 22.21
N VAL A 225 6.48 -7.05 22.67
CA VAL A 225 5.39 -7.98 23.01
C VAL A 225 4.91 -8.72 21.76
N LEU A 226 4.62 -7.99 20.67
CA LEU A 226 4.25 -8.58 19.39
C LEU A 226 5.31 -9.56 18.87
N ALA A 227 6.60 -9.21 18.95
CA ALA A 227 7.68 -10.14 18.57
C ALA A 227 7.66 -11.45 19.38
N HIS A 228 7.24 -11.40 20.66
CA HIS A 228 7.05 -12.60 21.47
C HIS A 228 5.84 -13.41 21.04
N HIS A 229 4.73 -12.78 20.63
CA HIS A 229 3.60 -13.49 20.04
C HIS A 229 3.99 -14.22 18.75
N VAL A 230 4.73 -13.56 17.84
CA VAL A 230 5.22 -14.19 16.59
C VAL A 230 6.09 -15.40 16.90
N LEU A 231 7.03 -15.25 17.84
CA LEU A 231 7.89 -16.31 18.32
C LEU A 231 7.08 -17.51 18.88
N PHE A 232 6.09 -17.25 19.72
CA PHE A 232 5.28 -18.30 20.33
C PHE A 232 4.40 -19.00 19.29
N HIS A 233 3.79 -18.26 18.38
CA HIS A 233 3.03 -18.82 17.27
C HIS A 233 3.91 -19.71 16.37
N ALA A 234 5.09 -19.23 15.95
CA ALA A 234 5.99 -20.02 15.11
C ALA A 234 6.46 -21.32 15.80
N ASN A 235 6.74 -21.24 17.10
CA ASN A 235 7.06 -22.43 17.89
C ASN A 235 5.87 -23.39 17.98
N ARG A 236 4.63 -22.93 18.22
CA ARG A 236 3.43 -23.80 18.20
C ARG A 236 3.18 -24.42 16.84
N GLY A 237 3.33 -23.61 15.78
CA GLY A 237 3.22 -24.01 14.38
C GLY A 237 4.27 -25.05 13.96
N GLY A 238 5.33 -25.23 14.75
CA GLY A 238 6.36 -26.25 14.56
C GLY A 238 7.47 -25.83 13.59
N LEU A 239 7.62 -24.54 13.30
CA LEU A 239 8.66 -23.99 12.42
C LEU A 239 10.05 -24.23 13.03
N SER A 240 11.02 -24.62 12.21
CA SER A 240 12.41 -24.80 12.66
C SER A 240 13.04 -23.46 13.05
N PRO A 241 14.06 -23.44 13.93
CA PRO A 241 14.81 -22.22 14.20
C PRO A 241 15.40 -21.56 12.95
N GLU A 242 15.81 -22.36 11.96
CA GLU A 242 16.30 -21.89 10.66
C GLU A 242 15.21 -21.18 9.85
N ASP A 243 14.01 -21.76 9.77
CA ASP A 243 12.87 -21.12 9.12
C ASP A 243 12.49 -19.80 9.82
N GLN A 244 12.48 -19.80 11.16
CA GLN A 244 12.18 -18.61 11.95
C GLN A 244 13.21 -17.49 11.71
N HIS A 245 14.49 -17.86 11.65
CA HIS A 245 15.57 -16.93 11.32
C HIS A 245 15.42 -16.38 9.89
N ALA A 246 15.20 -17.26 8.90
CA ALA A 246 15.04 -16.85 7.51
C ALA A 246 13.86 -15.90 7.29
N LEU A 247 12.68 -16.26 7.83
CA LEU A 247 11.46 -15.45 7.70
C LEU A 247 11.63 -14.07 8.34
N SER A 248 12.17 -14.00 9.56
CA SER A 248 12.34 -12.73 10.27
C SER A 248 13.36 -11.81 9.61
N HIS A 249 14.46 -12.34 9.08
CA HIS A 249 15.45 -11.56 8.34
C HIS A 249 14.91 -11.05 7.01
N ILE A 250 14.26 -11.91 6.21
CA ILE A 250 13.70 -11.50 4.91
C ILE A 250 12.59 -10.46 5.12
N ALA A 251 11.70 -10.66 6.11
CA ALA A 251 10.67 -9.68 6.44
C ALA A 251 11.27 -8.33 6.88
N LYS A 252 12.32 -8.37 7.71
CA LYS A 252 13.08 -7.17 8.10
C LYS A 252 13.67 -6.47 6.87
N GLU A 253 14.33 -7.19 5.97
CA GLU A 253 14.96 -6.63 4.77
C GLU A 253 13.94 -6.07 3.78
N VAL A 254 12.77 -6.70 3.64
CA VAL A 254 11.66 -6.22 2.81
C VAL A 254 11.13 -4.86 3.28
N VAL A 255 11.18 -4.61 4.59
CA VAL A 255 10.75 -3.34 5.19
C VAL A 255 11.88 -2.31 5.25
N MET A 256 13.05 -2.70 5.74
CA MET A 256 14.15 -1.80 6.11
C MET A 256 15.22 -1.65 5.02
N GLY A 257 15.18 -2.47 3.97
CA GLY A 257 16.26 -2.61 2.99
C GLY A 257 17.43 -3.47 3.45
N SER A 258 18.31 -3.85 2.51
CA SER A 258 19.55 -4.56 2.82
C SER A 258 20.54 -3.64 3.53
N SER A 259 21.15 -4.10 4.61
CA SER A 259 22.19 -3.36 5.36
C SER A 259 23.42 -2.95 4.51
N GLU A 260 23.56 -3.46 3.28
CA GLU A 260 24.63 -3.10 2.33
C GLU A 260 24.28 -1.92 1.41
N ASN A 261 23.05 -1.40 1.43
CA ASN A 261 22.71 -0.12 0.79
C ASN A 261 22.81 1.02 1.80
N THR A 262 24.02 1.26 2.30
CA THR A 262 24.42 2.59 2.78
C THR A 262 25.55 3.07 1.89
N PRO A 263 25.33 4.17 1.16
CA PRO A 263 26.23 5.29 1.42
C PRO A 263 25.50 6.63 1.35
N SER A 264 25.66 7.44 2.40
CA SER A 264 26.36 8.71 2.21
C SER A 264 26.87 9.27 3.52
N SER A 265 28.06 9.83 3.39
CA SER A 265 28.99 10.30 4.39
C SER A 265 28.40 11.28 5.41
N ALA A 266 28.76 11.04 6.67
CA ALA A 266 28.77 12.06 7.71
C ALA A 266 29.56 13.30 7.20
N GLY A 267 28.84 14.39 6.96
CA GLY A 267 29.41 15.67 6.57
C GLY A 267 28.52 16.80 7.06
N MET A 268 28.95 17.40 8.18
CA MET A 268 28.54 18.69 8.76
C MET A 268 27.02 18.98 8.87
N GLN A 269 26.52 18.95 10.10
CA GLN A 269 25.24 19.58 10.47
C GLN A 269 25.25 21.07 10.10
N PRO A 270 24.26 21.60 9.35
CA PRO A 270 23.78 22.94 9.55
C PRO A 270 22.83 22.95 10.74
N ALA A 271 22.88 24.02 11.53
CA ALA A 271 22.06 24.21 12.71
C ALA A 271 20.56 24.08 12.39
N ALA A 272 19.82 23.47 13.31
CA ALA A 272 18.36 23.44 13.31
C ALA A 272 17.83 24.87 13.39
N ASP A 273 17.26 25.36 12.29
CA ASP A 273 16.44 26.56 12.32
C ASP A 273 15.09 26.20 12.92
N THR A 274 14.97 26.55 14.21
CA THR A 274 13.73 26.59 14.97
C THR A 274 12.64 27.35 14.21
N VAL A 275 11.45 26.75 14.19
CA VAL A 275 10.18 27.38 13.79
C VAL A 275 10.07 28.74 14.46
N ASN A 276 10.21 29.81 13.66
CA ASN A 276 10.08 31.17 14.15
C ASN A 276 8.59 31.55 14.24
N ALA A 277 8.25 32.18 15.36
CA ALA A 277 6.93 32.64 15.71
C ALA A 277 6.27 33.51 14.61
N VAL A 278 4.96 33.33 14.47
CA VAL A 278 4.02 34.08 13.65
C VAL A 278 4.34 35.58 13.64
N LYS A 279 4.86 36.08 12.51
CA LYS A 279 4.89 37.52 12.22
C LYS A 279 3.50 37.96 11.81
N THR A 280 2.71 38.34 12.81
CA THR A 280 1.45 39.04 12.64
C THR A 280 1.74 40.51 12.35
N ASP A 281 2.16 40.84 11.12
CA ASP A 281 2.24 42.27 10.73
C ASP A 281 2.17 42.52 9.21
N THR A 282 1.03 42.18 8.59
CA THR A 282 0.59 42.74 7.29
C THR A 282 -0.95 42.69 7.12
N LEU A 283 -1.73 43.09 8.13
CA LEU A 283 -3.21 42.96 8.14
C LEU A 283 -3.98 43.95 7.22
N ALA A 284 -3.33 44.62 6.26
CA ALA A 284 -3.96 45.61 5.39
C ALA A 284 -3.69 45.46 3.87
N THR A 285 -2.84 44.53 3.44
CA THR A 285 -2.82 44.04 2.04
C THR A 285 -3.92 42.98 1.91
N SER A 286 -4.90 43.23 1.04
CA SER A 286 -6.30 43.18 1.46
C SER A 286 -6.97 41.80 1.30
N GLU A 287 -7.84 41.44 2.23
CA GLU A 287 -8.84 40.36 2.05
C GLU A 287 -9.57 40.51 0.69
N ALA A 288 -9.74 41.75 0.22
CA ALA A 288 -10.30 42.05 -1.10
C ALA A 288 -9.40 41.58 -2.27
N ASP A 289 -8.07 41.66 -2.15
CA ASP A 289 -7.13 41.12 -3.15
C ASP A 289 -7.15 39.60 -3.16
N ALA A 290 -7.16 38.95 -2.00
CA ALA A 290 -7.31 37.51 -1.89
C ALA A 290 -8.64 37.04 -2.49
N ALA A 291 -9.75 37.73 -2.21
CA ALA A 291 -11.06 37.45 -2.78
C ALA A 291 -11.06 37.63 -4.31
N ARG A 292 -10.44 38.70 -4.82
CA ARG A 292 -10.31 38.96 -6.26
C ARG A 292 -9.51 37.88 -6.97
N LEU A 293 -8.35 37.49 -6.45
CA LEU A 293 -7.48 36.46 -7.02
C LEU A 293 -8.16 35.08 -6.98
N ARG A 294 -8.80 34.74 -5.86
CA ARG A 294 -9.60 33.52 -5.75
C ARG A 294 -10.71 33.47 -6.78
N LYS A 295 -11.47 34.57 -6.94
CA LYS A 295 -12.52 34.65 -7.95
C LYS A 295 -11.96 34.43 -9.36
N ALA A 296 -10.85 35.09 -9.69
CA ALA A 296 -10.21 34.97 -10.99
C ALA A 296 -9.71 33.55 -11.28
N LEU A 297 -9.10 32.89 -10.29
CA LEU A 297 -8.70 31.48 -10.40
C LEU A 297 -9.91 30.60 -10.70
N VAL A 298 -10.97 30.68 -9.90
CA VAL A 298 -12.14 29.82 -10.09
C VAL A 298 -12.86 30.09 -11.43
N ASP A 299 -12.92 31.35 -11.87
CA ASP A 299 -13.45 31.70 -13.19
C ASP A 299 -12.62 31.05 -14.31
N GLN A 300 -11.29 31.03 -14.18
CA GLN A 300 -10.38 30.36 -15.13
C GLN A 300 -10.58 28.84 -15.13
N LEU A 301 -10.67 28.21 -13.95
CA LEU A 301 -10.91 26.76 -13.84
C LEU A 301 -12.22 26.38 -14.55
N LYS A 302 -13.30 27.13 -14.29
CA LYS A 302 -14.61 26.91 -14.91
C LYS A 302 -14.57 27.09 -16.43
N ALA A 303 -13.90 28.12 -16.92
CA ALA A 303 -13.74 28.35 -18.36
C ALA A 303 -13.01 27.20 -19.08
N ASN A 304 -12.12 26.51 -18.35
CA ASN A 304 -11.38 25.35 -18.84
C ASN A 304 -12.12 24.02 -18.65
N GLY A 305 -13.39 24.03 -18.22
CA GLY A 305 -14.18 22.81 -17.99
C GLY A 305 -13.86 22.06 -16.69
N GLN A 306 -13.16 22.70 -15.76
CA GLN A 306 -12.86 22.17 -14.41
C GLN A 306 -13.85 22.77 -13.39
N ALA A 307 -13.93 22.21 -12.17
CA ALA A 307 -14.95 22.59 -11.18
C ALA A 307 -16.37 22.50 -11.78
N ARG A 308 -16.69 21.33 -12.33
CA ARG A 308 -17.86 21.04 -13.18
C ARG A 308 -19.16 21.18 -12.41
N THR A 309 -19.15 20.88 -11.11
CA THR A 309 -20.35 20.96 -10.27
C THR A 309 -20.46 22.32 -9.56
N PRO A 310 -21.67 22.90 -9.44
CA PRO A 310 -21.86 24.18 -8.75
C PRO A 310 -21.40 24.17 -7.29
N VAL A 311 -21.50 23.01 -6.62
CA VAL A 311 -21.08 22.86 -5.21
C VAL A 311 -19.56 22.93 -5.06
N VAL A 312 -18.80 22.28 -5.95
CA VAL A 312 -17.32 22.36 -5.96
C VAL A 312 -16.86 23.76 -6.34
N GLU A 313 -17.49 24.40 -7.34
CA GLU A 313 -17.22 25.80 -7.68
C GLU A 313 -17.41 26.70 -6.44
N THR A 314 -18.50 26.53 -5.71
CA THR A 314 -18.81 27.33 -4.52
C THR A 314 -17.80 27.07 -3.40
N ALA A 315 -17.41 25.82 -3.15
CA ALA A 315 -16.39 25.49 -2.16
C ALA A 315 -15.06 26.21 -2.46
N LEU A 316 -14.58 26.16 -3.71
CA LEU A 316 -13.35 26.83 -4.14
C LEU A 316 -13.42 28.36 -4.03
N ARG A 317 -14.62 28.96 -4.16
CA ARG A 317 -14.83 30.39 -3.94
C ARG A 317 -14.88 30.75 -2.45
N THR A 318 -15.29 29.82 -1.60
CA THR A 318 -15.48 30.09 -0.16
C THR A 318 -14.22 29.82 0.66
N VAL A 319 -13.51 28.73 0.40
CA VAL A 319 -12.37 28.33 1.25
C VAL A 319 -11.13 29.18 0.94
N PRO A 320 -10.53 29.83 1.95
CA PRO A 320 -9.40 30.75 1.76
C PRO A 320 -8.07 30.00 1.59
N ARG A 321 -7.78 29.51 0.38
CA ARG A 321 -6.54 28.76 0.06
C ARG A 321 -5.25 29.38 0.63
N HIS A 322 -5.13 30.71 0.64
CA HIS A 322 -3.95 31.41 1.16
C HIS A 322 -3.69 31.17 2.66
N LEU A 323 -4.68 30.80 3.46
CA LEU A 323 -4.48 30.42 4.87
C LEU A 323 -3.80 29.05 5.04
N PHE A 324 -3.81 28.22 4.00
CA PHE A 324 -3.23 26.87 4.02
C PHE A 324 -1.82 26.83 3.40
N VAL A 325 -1.37 27.93 2.81
CA VAL A 325 -0.02 28.10 2.26
C VAL A 325 0.56 29.45 2.72
N PRO A 326 0.74 29.66 4.04
CA PRO A 326 1.05 30.98 4.60
C PRO A 326 2.41 31.54 4.15
N GLU A 327 3.31 30.69 3.66
CA GLU A 327 4.63 31.09 3.14
C GLU A 327 4.60 31.52 1.66
N ALA A 328 3.52 31.23 0.94
CA ALA A 328 3.37 31.61 -0.46
C ALA A 328 2.85 33.05 -0.61
N THR A 329 3.21 33.72 -1.70
CA THR A 329 2.55 34.99 -2.06
C THR A 329 1.08 34.73 -2.41
N LEU A 330 0.22 35.76 -2.30
CA LEU A 330 -1.20 35.63 -2.69
C LEU A 330 -1.36 35.22 -4.16
N GLU A 331 -0.50 35.74 -5.04
CA GLU A 331 -0.48 35.39 -6.45
C GLU A 331 -0.12 33.92 -6.66
N ALA A 332 0.86 33.40 -5.92
CA ALA A 332 1.25 31.98 -5.98
C ALA A 332 0.15 31.07 -5.40
N ALA A 333 -0.45 31.46 -4.27
CA ALA A 333 -1.54 30.72 -3.63
C ALA A 333 -2.76 30.55 -4.56
N TYR A 334 -3.02 31.56 -5.41
CA TYR A 334 -4.13 31.56 -6.35
C TYR A 334 -3.72 31.38 -7.83
N ALA A 335 -2.49 30.94 -8.09
CA ALA A 335 -2.09 30.44 -9.39
C ALA A 335 -2.59 29.01 -9.59
N ASN A 336 -2.92 28.61 -10.82
CA ASN A 336 -3.21 27.21 -11.12
C ASN A 336 -1.92 26.36 -11.23
N ASN A 337 -1.15 26.32 -10.16
CA ASN A 337 0.10 25.57 -10.04
C ASN A 337 0.19 24.90 -8.67
N VAL A 338 1.11 23.95 -8.54
CA VAL A 338 1.49 23.39 -7.24
C VAL A 338 2.23 24.44 -6.41
N VAL A 339 2.14 24.30 -5.07
CA VAL A 339 2.96 25.04 -4.12
C VAL A 339 3.69 24.02 -3.26
N ASP A 340 5.00 23.93 -3.40
CA ASP A 340 5.82 23.02 -2.58
C ASP A 340 5.84 23.50 -1.13
N VAL A 341 5.64 22.58 -0.18
CA VAL A 341 5.56 22.91 1.25
C VAL A 341 6.56 22.11 2.09
N LYS A 342 7.12 21.02 1.56
CA LYS A 342 8.15 20.25 2.26
C LYS A 342 9.13 19.62 1.26
N HIS A 343 10.41 19.62 1.61
CA HIS A 343 11.48 19.02 0.80
C HIS A 343 12.25 17.97 1.63
N ASP A 344 12.83 16.99 0.96
CA ASP A 344 13.80 16.07 1.58
C ASP A 344 15.21 16.68 1.68
N ALA A 345 16.16 15.90 2.19
CA ALA A 345 17.55 16.33 2.39
C ALA A 345 18.27 16.70 1.08
N ASP A 346 17.82 16.17 -0.07
CA ASP A 346 18.39 16.43 -1.39
C ASP A 346 17.68 17.61 -2.09
N GLY A 347 16.71 18.23 -1.43
CA GLY A 347 15.95 19.37 -1.94
C GLY A 347 14.81 18.97 -2.89
N SER A 348 14.44 17.70 -2.98
CA SER A 348 13.28 17.26 -3.75
C SER A 348 12.00 17.52 -2.96
N SER A 349 10.96 18.06 -3.62
CA SER A 349 9.66 18.23 -2.99
C SER A 349 9.11 16.86 -2.57
N ILE A 350 8.65 16.76 -1.33
CA ILE A 350 8.03 15.57 -0.75
C ILE A 350 6.60 15.82 -0.26
N SER A 351 6.16 17.08 -0.25
CA SER A 351 4.76 17.47 -0.04
C SER A 351 4.50 18.80 -0.73
N CYS A 352 3.32 18.91 -1.35
CA CYS A 352 2.87 20.13 -2.00
C CYS A 352 1.37 20.33 -1.82
N ALA A 353 0.93 21.60 -1.81
CA ALA A 353 -0.48 21.90 -2.08
C ALA A 353 -0.75 21.66 -3.56
N SER A 354 -1.59 20.67 -3.86
CA SER A 354 -1.88 20.24 -5.24
C SER A 354 -2.44 21.37 -6.10
N GLN A 355 -2.24 21.24 -7.41
CA GLN A 355 -2.73 22.18 -8.41
C GLN A 355 -4.27 22.33 -8.31
N PRO A 356 -4.82 23.56 -8.24
CA PRO A 356 -6.25 23.81 -8.07
C PRO A 356 -7.16 23.10 -9.09
N SER A 357 -6.74 22.99 -10.35
CA SER A 357 -7.52 22.25 -11.36
C SER A 357 -7.66 20.76 -11.05
N ILE A 358 -6.62 20.13 -10.51
CA ILE A 358 -6.65 18.71 -10.12
C ILE A 358 -7.48 18.52 -8.85
N VAL A 359 -7.39 19.45 -7.90
CA VAL A 359 -8.24 19.47 -6.70
C VAL A 359 -9.72 19.53 -7.11
N ALA A 360 -10.09 20.50 -7.96
CA ALA A 360 -11.47 20.63 -8.44
C ALA A 360 -11.98 19.36 -9.14
N LEU A 361 -11.15 18.80 -10.03
CA LEU A 361 -11.43 17.57 -10.76
C LEU A 361 -11.74 16.39 -9.82
N MET A 362 -10.90 16.19 -8.80
CA MET A 362 -11.05 15.10 -7.86
C MET A 362 -12.18 15.31 -6.86
N LEU A 363 -12.50 16.56 -6.50
CA LEU A 363 -13.69 16.86 -5.71
C LEU A 363 -14.99 16.60 -6.49
N ASP A 364 -15.02 16.90 -7.80
CA ASP A 364 -16.14 16.50 -8.66
C ASP A 364 -16.26 14.97 -8.76
N GLN A 365 -15.14 14.25 -8.86
CA GLN A 365 -15.11 12.78 -8.83
C GLN A 365 -15.54 12.22 -7.46
N LEU A 366 -15.17 12.90 -6.37
CA LEU A 366 -15.53 12.53 -5.02
C LEU A 366 -17.02 12.64 -4.82
N ASP A 367 -17.68 13.68 -5.36
CA ASP A 367 -19.14 13.86 -5.32
C ASP A 367 -19.67 13.80 -3.87
N ALA A 368 -18.92 14.42 -2.95
CA ALA A 368 -19.26 14.45 -1.53
C ALA A 368 -20.66 15.06 -1.29
N GLN A 369 -21.44 14.43 -0.42
CA GLN A 369 -22.79 14.86 -0.07
C GLN A 369 -22.85 15.42 1.37
N PRO A 370 -23.79 16.33 1.64
CA PRO A 370 -24.01 16.82 3.00
C PRO A 370 -24.27 15.68 4.00
N GLY A 371 -23.60 15.72 5.15
CA GLY A 371 -23.71 14.73 6.21
C GLY A 371 -22.79 13.51 6.10
N GLU A 372 -22.06 13.35 4.99
CA GLU A 372 -21.17 12.21 4.80
C GLU A 372 -19.92 12.28 5.69
N ARG A 373 -19.40 11.10 6.05
CA ARG A 373 -18.11 10.87 6.69
C ARG A 373 -17.08 10.56 5.60
N ILE A 374 -16.04 11.39 5.49
CA ILE A 374 -15.03 11.26 4.45
C ILE A 374 -13.66 11.01 5.09
N LEU A 375 -12.93 10.05 4.52
CA LEU A 375 -11.52 9.84 4.81
C LEU A 375 -10.67 10.42 3.68
N GLU A 376 -9.76 11.32 4.02
CA GLU A 376 -8.71 11.83 3.15
C GLU A 376 -7.35 11.22 3.52
N LEU A 377 -6.58 10.82 2.51
CA LEU A 377 -5.25 10.23 2.65
C LEU A 377 -4.21 11.10 1.94
N GLY A 378 -3.41 11.81 2.73
CA GLY A 378 -2.47 12.86 2.28
C GLY A 378 -2.94 14.25 2.73
N ALA A 379 -2.95 14.52 4.03
CA ALA A 379 -3.42 15.80 4.57
C ALA A 379 -2.65 16.99 4.00
N GLY A 380 -1.32 16.86 3.86
CA GLY A 380 -0.45 17.92 3.36
C GLY A 380 -0.69 19.24 4.10
N THR A 381 -1.27 20.23 3.41
CA THR A 381 -1.58 21.53 3.99
C THR A 381 -2.89 21.61 4.77
N GLY A 382 -3.79 20.64 4.61
CA GLY A 382 -5.18 20.67 5.11
C GLY A 382 -6.17 21.40 4.20
N TYR A 383 -5.75 21.95 3.06
CA TYR A 383 -6.64 22.71 2.17
C TYR A 383 -7.74 21.85 1.54
N ASN A 384 -7.42 20.63 1.11
CA ASN A 384 -8.41 19.75 0.50
C ASN A 384 -9.39 19.20 1.56
N ALA A 385 -8.91 18.85 2.76
CA ALA A 385 -9.76 18.58 3.93
C ALA A 385 -10.78 19.69 4.19
N ALA A 386 -10.35 20.96 4.15
CA ALA A 386 -11.24 22.11 4.34
C ALA A 386 -12.30 22.24 3.23
N LEU A 387 -11.93 21.97 1.97
CA LEU A 387 -12.89 21.95 0.86
C LEU A 387 -13.92 20.82 1.05
N ILE A 388 -13.48 19.62 1.43
CA ILE A 388 -14.37 18.48 1.70
C ILE A 388 -15.28 18.81 2.89
N ALA A 389 -14.74 19.37 3.97
CA ALA A 389 -15.47 19.75 5.17
C ALA A 389 -16.57 20.80 4.88
N TYR A 390 -16.30 21.71 3.95
CA TYR A 390 -17.31 22.63 3.42
C TYR A 390 -18.40 21.89 2.63
N LEU A 391 -18.03 20.94 1.77
CA LEU A 391 -18.97 20.18 0.93
C LEU A 391 -19.92 19.29 1.75
N VAL A 392 -19.41 18.61 2.78
CA VAL A 392 -20.23 17.75 3.64
C VAL A 392 -21.03 18.52 4.71
N GLY A 393 -20.68 19.80 4.94
CA GLY A 393 -21.35 20.67 5.88
C GLY A 393 -21.19 20.25 7.35
N GLU A 394 -21.80 21.01 8.25
CA GLU A 394 -21.64 20.86 9.71
C GLU A 394 -22.07 19.48 10.26
N SER A 395 -22.98 18.79 9.56
CA SER A 395 -23.44 17.45 9.93
C SER A 395 -22.53 16.33 9.42
N GLY A 396 -21.62 16.64 8.48
CA GLY A 396 -20.62 15.70 7.98
C GLY A 396 -19.30 15.83 8.73
N HIS A 397 -18.36 14.93 8.46
CA HIS A 397 -17.06 14.93 9.11
C HIS A 397 -15.96 14.46 8.18
N VAL A 398 -14.78 15.07 8.28
CA VAL A 398 -13.59 14.70 7.51
C VAL A 398 -12.48 14.27 8.45
N THR A 399 -12.01 13.04 8.30
CA THR A 399 -10.72 12.62 8.86
C THR A 399 -9.67 12.73 7.76
N THR A 400 -8.59 13.47 7.97
CA THR A 400 -7.47 13.55 7.03
C THR A 400 -6.19 12.99 7.66
N ILE A 401 -5.48 12.14 6.94
CA ILE A 401 -4.29 11.44 7.46
C ILE A 401 -3.03 11.91 6.74
N ASP A 402 -1.96 12.10 7.49
CA ASP A 402 -0.60 12.20 6.94
C ASP A 402 0.37 11.39 7.82
N VAL A 403 1.50 10.96 7.25
CA VAL A 403 2.53 10.20 7.97
C VAL A 403 3.49 11.12 8.74
N ASP A 404 3.58 12.37 8.30
CA ASP A 404 4.51 13.36 8.82
C ASP A 404 3.85 14.24 9.90
N ASP A 405 4.30 14.13 11.16
CA ASP A 405 3.75 14.89 12.31
C ASP A 405 3.73 16.40 12.08
N ASP A 406 4.77 16.96 11.48
CA ASP A 406 4.86 18.40 11.18
C ASP A 406 3.80 18.86 10.16
N LEU A 407 3.47 18.03 9.17
CA LEU A 407 2.39 18.30 8.22
C LEU A 407 1.02 18.24 8.91
N VAL A 408 0.81 17.26 9.80
CA VAL A 408 -0.44 17.13 10.56
C VAL A 408 -0.66 18.34 11.47
N GLU A 409 0.36 18.77 12.21
CA GLU A 409 0.26 19.96 13.06
C GLU A 409 0.00 21.23 12.24
N GLY A 410 0.65 21.38 11.08
CA GLY A 410 0.38 22.46 10.13
C GLY A 410 -1.07 22.45 9.64
N ALA A 411 -1.58 21.29 9.21
CA ALA A 411 -2.96 21.13 8.77
C ALA A 411 -3.97 21.46 9.88
N ARG A 412 -3.73 21.02 11.13
CA ARG A 412 -4.57 21.37 12.30
C ARG A 412 -4.63 22.88 12.50
N ALA A 413 -3.48 23.56 12.45
CA ALA A 413 -3.40 25.00 12.60
C ALA A 413 -4.15 25.75 11.48
N HIS A 414 -3.98 25.34 10.22
CA HIS A 414 -4.66 25.96 9.08
C HIS A 414 -6.18 25.74 9.11
N LEU A 415 -6.64 24.53 9.45
CA LEU A 415 -8.06 24.22 9.60
C LEU A 415 -8.72 25.07 10.69
N ALA A 416 -8.05 25.19 11.85
CA ALA A 416 -8.51 26.04 12.95
C ALA A 416 -8.53 27.52 12.55
N ALA A 417 -7.50 28.02 11.87
CA ALA A 417 -7.42 29.40 11.38
C ALA A 417 -8.51 29.72 10.35
N ALA A 418 -8.89 28.73 9.52
CA ALA A 418 -9.97 28.85 8.56
C ALA A 418 -11.37 28.59 9.16
N GLY A 419 -11.47 28.24 10.46
CA GLY A 419 -12.73 28.06 11.18
C GLY A 419 -13.41 26.71 10.99
N PHE A 420 -12.72 25.71 10.44
CA PHE A 420 -13.28 24.36 10.26
C PHE A 420 -13.18 23.56 11.57
N THR A 421 -14.33 23.07 12.04
CA THR A 421 -14.45 22.26 13.27
C THR A 421 -14.91 20.83 13.01
N ASN A 422 -15.35 20.54 11.79
CA ASN A 422 -15.80 19.23 11.32
C ASN A 422 -14.71 18.50 10.49
N ALA A 423 -13.45 18.91 10.62
CA ALA A 423 -12.30 18.26 10.01
C ALA A 423 -11.22 18.00 11.07
N GLU A 424 -10.68 16.79 11.10
CA GLU A 424 -9.62 16.37 12.02
C GLU A 424 -8.44 15.81 11.23
N ALA A 425 -7.22 16.28 11.54
CA ALA A 425 -5.99 15.72 10.98
C ALA A 425 -5.32 14.77 11.98
N VAL A 426 -4.86 13.61 11.50
CA VAL A 426 -4.30 12.52 12.32
C VAL A 426 -2.97 12.04 11.74
N THR A 427 -1.93 11.89 12.57
CA THR A 427 -0.68 11.26 12.15
C THR A 427 -0.82 9.75 12.13
N ARG A 428 -0.73 9.15 10.93
CA ARG A 428 -0.79 7.70 10.75
C ARG A 428 -0.31 7.30 9.33
N ASP A 429 0.02 6.03 9.14
CA ASP A 429 0.18 5.47 7.80
C ASP A 429 -1.18 5.42 7.08
N GLY A 430 -1.37 6.31 6.09
CA GLY A 430 -2.59 6.40 5.30
C GLY A 430 -2.92 5.13 4.51
N ALA A 431 -1.96 4.23 4.24
CA ALA A 431 -2.25 2.98 3.57
C ALA A 431 -3.04 1.99 4.46
N LEU A 432 -3.02 2.18 5.79
CA LEU A 432 -3.84 1.44 6.75
C LEU A 432 -5.21 2.10 7.00
N GLY A 433 -5.46 3.29 6.46
CA GLY A 433 -6.67 4.07 6.71
C GLY A 433 -6.81 4.47 8.18
N HIS A 434 -8.05 4.65 8.64
CA HIS A 434 -8.38 4.95 10.04
C HIS A 434 -9.62 4.17 10.45
N ALA A 435 -9.39 2.93 10.89
CA ALA A 435 -10.45 1.99 11.24
C ALA A 435 -11.37 2.53 12.36
N GLU A 436 -10.84 3.35 13.26
CA GLU A 436 -11.59 3.94 14.37
C GLU A 436 -12.70 4.90 13.89
N GLY A 437 -12.51 5.52 12.72
CA GLY A 437 -13.49 6.37 12.07
C GLY A 437 -14.36 5.66 11.03
N ALA A 438 -14.15 4.38 10.77
CA ALA A 438 -14.96 3.61 9.83
C ALA A 438 -16.37 3.32 10.38
N PRO A 439 -17.38 3.07 9.52
CA PRO A 439 -17.30 3.13 8.07
C PRO A 439 -17.33 4.57 7.52
N TYR A 440 -16.67 4.78 6.38
CA TYR A 440 -16.66 6.03 5.62
C TYR A 440 -17.58 5.96 4.42
N ASP A 441 -18.34 7.01 4.15
CA ASP A 441 -19.17 7.10 2.94
C ASP A 441 -18.29 7.22 1.71
N ARG A 442 -17.18 7.96 1.82
CA ARG A 442 -16.19 8.09 0.74
C ARG A 442 -14.76 8.15 1.27
N ILE A 443 -13.85 7.70 0.42
CA ILE A 443 -12.41 7.82 0.63
C ILE A 443 -11.80 8.54 -0.57
N ILE A 444 -10.92 9.49 -0.31
CA ILE A 444 -10.12 10.18 -1.32
C ILE A 444 -8.65 10.11 -0.96
N ALA A 445 -7.81 9.67 -1.89
CA ALA A 445 -6.37 9.74 -1.76
C ALA A 445 -5.85 10.94 -2.54
N THR A 446 -5.14 11.84 -1.86
CA THR A 446 -4.39 12.97 -2.45
C THR A 446 -2.91 12.61 -2.59
N VAL A 447 -2.65 11.32 -2.78
CA VAL A 447 -1.36 10.66 -2.94
C VAL A 447 -1.50 9.56 -3.99
N GLY A 448 -0.43 9.29 -4.74
CA GLY A 448 -0.39 8.24 -5.75
C GLY A 448 -0.24 6.86 -5.13
N ALA A 449 -0.99 5.87 -5.61
CA ALA A 449 -0.92 4.50 -5.14
C ALA A 449 -0.63 3.53 -6.31
N HIS A 450 0.32 2.60 -6.13
CA HIS A 450 0.57 1.57 -7.14
C HIS A 450 -0.53 0.49 -7.14
N GLY A 451 -1.14 0.24 -6.00
CA GLY A 451 -2.34 -0.58 -5.82
C GLY A 451 -3.25 0.08 -4.80
N ILE A 452 -4.52 -0.30 -4.75
CA ILE A 452 -5.47 0.19 -3.76
C ILE A 452 -5.32 -0.63 -2.47
N PRO A 453 -4.86 -0.02 -1.35
CA PRO A 453 -4.81 -0.70 -0.06
C PRO A 453 -6.15 -1.31 0.32
N HIS A 454 -6.08 -2.54 0.82
CA HIS A 454 -7.27 -3.30 1.20
C HIS A 454 -8.04 -2.63 2.35
N ALA A 455 -7.33 -1.97 3.26
CA ALA A 455 -7.91 -1.21 4.35
C ALA A 455 -8.90 -0.14 3.84
N TRP A 456 -8.62 0.50 2.69
CA TRP A 456 -9.54 1.49 2.12
C TRP A 456 -10.85 0.83 1.67
N LEU A 457 -10.76 -0.34 1.04
CA LEU A 457 -11.95 -1.09 0.60
C LEU A 457 -12.77 -1.61 1.80
N GLU A 458 -12.08 -2.04 2.86
CA GLU A 458 -12.68 -2.63 4.07
C GLU A 458 -13.32 -1.60 5.00
N GLN A 459 -12.86 -0.35 4.96
CA GLN A 459 -13.35 0.76 5.80
C GLN A 459 -14.49 1.57 5.16
N LEU A 460 -14.93 1.22 3.95
CA LEU A 460 -16.06 1.90 3.30
C LEU A 460 -17.41 1.39 3.80
N ALA A 461 -18.35 2.32 3.91
CA ALA A 461 -19.77 2.02 4.05
C ALA A 461 -20.28 1.27 2.80
N PRO A 462 -21.34 0.45 2.94
CA PRO A 462 -22.02 -0.14 1.78
C PRO A 462 -22.42 0.93 0.76
N GLY A 463 -22.03 0.74 -0.50
CA GLY A 463 -22.27 1.71 -1.57
C GLY A 463 -21.30 2.90 -1.59
N GLY A 464 -20.32 2.94 -0.70
CA GLY A 464 -19.32 3.98 -0.62
C GLY A 464 -18.37 4.03 -1.83
N ARG A 465 -17.67 5.16 -1.97
CA ARG A 465 -16.86 5.50 -3.15
C ARG A 465 -15.40 5.74 -2.78
N ILE A 466 -14.47 5.25 -3.60
CA ILE A 466 -13.04 5.60 -3.55
C ILE A 466 -12.69 6.48 -4.74
N VAL A 467 -11.94 7.56 -4.51
CA VAL A 467 -11.21 8.30 -5.55
C VAL A 467 -9.73 8.17 -5.27
N ALA A 468 -9.00 7.48 -6.14
CA ALA A 468 -7.57 7.23 -5.92
C ALA A 468 -6.77 7.49 -7.21
N PRO A 469 -5.74 8.36 -7.16
CA PRO A 469 -4.69 8.42 -8.16
C PRO A 469 -3.93 7.10 -8.18
N GLN A 470 -4.24 6.26 -9.16
CA GLN A 470 -3.67 4.93 -9.30
C GLN A 470 -2.71 4.88 -10.48
N ARG A 471 -1.49 4.42 -10.22
CA ARG A 471 -0.59 4.00 -11.29
C ARG A 471 -0.97 2.62 -11.77
N LEU A 472 -1.28 2.51 -13.06
CA LEU A 472 -1.68 1.26 -13.68
C LEU A 472 -0.46 0.47 -14.15
N LYS A 473 0.24 0.95 -15.19
CA LYS A 473 1.38 0.26 -15.78
C LYS A 473 2.38 1.26 -16.38
N GLY A 474 3.67 0.96 -16.25
CA GLY A 474 4.74 1.92 -16.59
C GLY A 474 4.63 3.20 -15.76
N SER A 475 4.39 4.33 -16.41
CA SER A 475 4.19 5.65 -15.81
C SER A 475 2.77 6.20 -15.97
N VAL A 476 1.86 5.44 -16.59
CA VAL A 476 0.46 5.86 -16.76
C VAL A 476 -0.25 5.83 -15.41
N SER A 477 -0.79 6.98 -15.02
CA SER A 477 -1.50 7.21 -13.78
C SER A 477 -2.81 7.95 -14.06
N ARG A 478 -3.88 7.58 -13.35
CA ARG A 478 -5.18 8.25 -13.42
C ARG A 478 -5.82 8.26 -12.05
N SER A 479 -6.60 9.30 -11.74
CA SER A 479 -7.59 9.19 -10.66
C SER A 479 -8.70 8.29 -11.14
N ILE A 480 -8.95 7.19 -10.42
CA ILE A 480 -10.03 6.26 -10.75
C ILE A 480 -11.04 6.28 -9.62
N VAL A 481 -12.31 6.37 -9.99
CA VAL A 481 -13.43 6.32 -9.06
C VAL A 481 -13.94 4.89 -8.97
N TYR A 482 -13.73 4.19 -7.86
CA TYR A 482 -14.26 2.84 -7.65
C TYR A 482 -15.48 2.86 -6.75
N GLN A 483 -16.51 2.09 -7.12
CA GLN A 483 -17.69 1.86 -6.31
C GLN A 483 -18.15 0.40 -6.45
N GLN A 484 -18.71 -0.16 -5.38
CA GLN A 484 -19.20 -1.53 -5.41
C GLN A 484 -20.50 -1.65 -6.22
N HIS A 485 -20.59 -2.67 -7.06
CA HIS A 485 -21.78 -3.08 -7.80
C HIS A 485 -21.80 -4.60 -7.90
N ASP A 486 -22.87 -5.24 -7.43
CA ASP A 486 -23.02 -6.71 -7.41
C ASP A 486 -21.79 -7.44 -6.85
N GLY A 487 -21.23 -6.91 -5.76
CA GLY A 487 -20.06 -7.48 -5.10
C GLY A 487 -18.70 -7.17 -5.75
N ARG A 488 -18.67 -6.44 -6.88
CA ARG A 488 -17.46 -6.09 -7.65
C ARG A 488 -17.14 -4.61 -7.53
N TRP A 489 -15.85 -4.27 -7.51
CA TRP A 489 -15.40 -2.87 -7.52
C TRP A 489 -15.20 -2.41 -8.96
N VAL A 490 -16.11 -1.58 -9.45
CA VAL A 490 -16.12 -1.11 -10.83
C VAL A 490 -15.93 0.39 -10.90
N SER A 491 -15.28 0.86 -11.96
CA SER A 491 -15.07 2.28 -12.15
C SER A 491 -16.37 3.03 -12.44
N ARG A 492 -16.48 4.26 -11.94
CA ARG A 492 -17.54 5.22 -12.29
C ARG A 492 -17.02 6.38 -13.13
N GLY A 493 -15.70 6.51 -13.24
CA GLY A 493 -15.01 7.50 -14.06
C GLY A 493 -13.51 7.42 -13.81
N SER A 494 -12.73 8.00 -14.71
CA SER A 494 -11.30 8.20 -14.50
C SER A 494 -10.78 9.42 -15.23
N GLU A 495 -9.77 10.08 -14.67
CA GLU A 495 -9.17 11.28 -15.26
C GLU A 495 -7.65 11.19 -15.15
N MET A 496 -6.93 11.59 -16.20
CA MET A 496 -5.46 11.59 -16.22
C MET A 496 -4.93 12.57 -15.17
N ASN A 497 -4.13 12.06 -14.23
CA ASN A 497 -3.37 12.88 -13.30
C ASN A 497 -2.18 12.09 -12.73
N THR A 498 -1.27 12.80 -12.07
CA THR A 498 -0.13 12.20 -11.41
C THR A 498 0.05 12.89 -10.07
N PHE A 499 0.29 12.08 -9.04
CA PHE A 499 0.51 12.51 -7.67
C PHE A 499 1.87 11.99 -7.20
N MET A 500 2.39 12.63 -6.17
CA MET A 500 3.52 12.09 -5.41
C MET A 500 3.09 10.73 -4.84
N PRO A 501 3.93 9.68 -4.92
CA PRO A 501 3.51 8.35 -4.50
C PRO A 501 3.45 8.24 -2.97
N LEU A 502 2.68 7.26 -2.48
CA LEU A 502 2.87 6.72 -1.14
C LEU A 502 4.32 6.27 -1.05
N ARG A 503 5.00 6.69 0.02
CA ARG A 503 6.44 6.44 0.17
C ARG A 503 6.66 5.37 1.22
N ARG A 504 7.53 4.41 0.91
CA ARG A 504 8.15 3.50 1.88
C ARG A 504 7.14 2.73 2.73
N GLY A 505 6.18 2.06 2.09
CA GLY A 505 5.05 1.44 2.79
C GLY A 505 4.16 0.52 1.95
N ILE A 506 2.93 0.30 2.41
CA ILE A 506 1.91 -0.43 1.64
C ILE A 506 1.50 0.43 0.44
N ALA A 507 1.35 -0.19 -0.74
CA ALA A 507 1.05 0.48 -2.01
C ALA A 507 2.12 1.47 -2.51
N ASP A 508 3.34 1.39 -1.97
CA ASP A 508 4.49 2.14 -2.43
C ASP A 508 4.75 1.97 -3.94
N ASP A 509 5.25 3.03 -4.54
CA ASP A 509 5.61 3.10 -5.94
C ASP A 509 7.09 3.41 -6.11
N ASP A 510 7.94 2.52 -5.60
CA ASP A 510 9.39 2.64 -5.70
C ASP A 510 9.84 2.87 -7.15
N ARG A 511 10.65 3.91 -7.37
CA ARG A 511 11.21 4.28 -8.67
C ARG A 511 12.73 4.29 -8.66
N ARG A 512 13.31 4.08 -9.83
CA ARG A 512 14.74 4.26 -10.08
C ARG A 512 14.96 5.03 -11.37
N ASP A 513 15.96 5.90 -11.35
CA ASP A 513 16.46 6.58 -12.53
C ASP A 513 17.47 5.69 -13.25
N ILE A 514 17.27 5.50 -14.55
CA ILE A 514 18.18 4.74 -15.42
C ILE A 514 18.70 5.69 -16.50
N PRO A 515 20.01 5.98 -16.55
CA PRO A 515 20.57 6.86 -17.57
C PRO A 515 20.47 6.19 -18.95
N LEU A 516 20.06 6.98 -19.94
CA LEU A 516 20.00 6.56 -21.35
C LEU A 516 21.11 7.20 -22.18
N SER A 517 21.46 8.45 -21.88
CA SER A 517 22.61 9.15 -22.50
C SER A 517 23.88 8.94 -21.68
N THR A 518 25.04 9.02 -22.34
CA THR A 518 26.35 8.87 -21.68
C THR A 518 26.59 9.92 -20.59
N ASP A 519 26.04 11.13 -20.76
CA ASP A 519 26.14 12.21 -19.77
C ASP A 519 25.09 12.14 -18.65
N GLY A 520 24.19 11.14 -18.68
CA GLY A 520 23.13 10.94 -17.71
C GLY A 520 22.04 12.03 -17.69
N THR A 521 22.00 12.91 -18.68
CA THR A 521 20.98 13.98 -18.74
C THR A 521 19.63 13.48 -19.25
N VAL A 522 19.62 12.43 -20.08
CA VAL A 522 18.40 11.74 -20.52
C VAL A 522 18.25 10.45 -19.71
N ARG A 523 17.10 10.28 -19.05
CA ARG A 523 16.88 9.17 -18.11
C ARG A 523 15.49 8.56 -18.24
N LEU A 524 15.37 7.26 -17.96
CA LEU A 524 14.10 6.61 -17.66
C LEU A 524 13.84 6.67 -16.16
N HIS A 525 12.63 7.07 -15.81
CA HIS A 525 12.13 7.00 -14.44
C HIS A 525 11.22 5.77 -14.31
N ALA A 526 11.84 4.63 -14.02
CA ALA A 526 11.22 3.31 -14.11
C ALA A 526 10.75 2.78 -12.74
N PRO A 527 9.66 1.98 -12.68
CA PRO A 527 9.33 1.20 -11.49
C PRO A 527 10.53 0.33 -11.06
N ALA A 528 10.87 0.36 -9.77
CA ALA A 528 12.02 -0.37 -9.23
C ALA A 528 11.89 -1.89 -9.40
N ALA A 529 10.67 -2.42 -9.31
CA ALA A 529 10.37 -3.84 -9.51
C ALA A 529 10.52 -4.30 -10.97
N GLN A 530 10.60 -3.37 -11.93
CA GLN A 530 10.75 -3.72 -13.34
C GLN A 530 12.18 -4.11 -13.66
N ASN A 531 12.36 -5.32 -14.20
CA ASN A 531 13.67 -5.81 -14.62
C ASN A 531 14.13 -5.10 -15.91
N ILE A 532 14.93 -4.05 -15.72
CA ILE A 532 15.61 -3.28 -16.78
C ILE A 532 17.10 -3.33 -16.45
N ASP A 533 17.89 -3.77 -17.42
CA ASP A 533 19.35 -3.80 -17.33
C ASP A 533 19.90 -2.38 -17.51
N ALA A 534 20.27 -1.74 -16.40
CA ALA A 534 20.74 -0.36 -16.41
C ALA A 534 22.09 -0.19 -17.14
N ASP A 535 22.94 -1.22 -17.11
CA ASP A 535 24.24 -1.20 -17.77
C ASP A 535 24.05 -1.27 -19.29
N ALA A 536 23.11 -2.10 -19.76
CA ALA A 536 22.75 -2.16 -21.18
C ALA A 536 22.05 -0.87 -21.69
N MET A 537 21.42 -0.10 -20.80
CA MET A 537 20.74 1.17 -21.16
C MET A 537 21.68 2.37 -21.23
N THR A 538 22.79 2.34 -20.50
CA THR A 538 23.69 3.50 -20.44
C THR A 538 24.34 3.73 -21.79
N GLY A 539 24.16 4.93 -22.37
CA GLY A 539 24.69 5.27 -23.68
C GLY A 539 23.95 4.61 -24.85
N VAL A 540 22.71 4.14 -24.62
CA VAL A 540 21.92 3.49 -25.67
C VAL A 540 21.50 4.47 -26.77
N LEU A 541 21.32 5.77 -26.44
CA LEU A 541 20.87 6.78 -27.40
C LEU A 541 21.92 7.13 -28.47
N GLU A 542 23.18 6.78 -28.23
CA GLU A 542 24.30 6.93 -29.13
C GLU A 542 24.34 5.81 -30.19
N GLN A 543 23.56 4.75 -30.00
CA GLN A 543 23.38 3.69 -31.00
C GLN A 543 22.49 4.16 -32.17
N PRO A 544 22.55 3.49 -33.33
CA PRO A 544 21.75 3.84 -34.50
C PRO A 544 20.26 3.99 -34.16
N ARG A 545 19.67 5.04 -34.72
CA ARG A 545 18.27 5.42 -34.57
C ARG A 545 17.41 4.71 -35.61
N THR A 546 16.30 4.11 -35.17
CA THR A 546 15.22 3.62 -36.02
C THR A 546 13.97 4.48 -35.81
N GLU A 547 13.22 4.76 -36.88
CA GLU A 547 11.99 5.55 -36.81
C GLU A 547 10.82 4.82 -37.44
N GLU A 548 9.70 4.77 -36.73
CA GLU A 548 8.44 4.21 -37.21
C GLU A 548 7.32 5.23 -37.02
N TRP A 549 6.85 5.82 -38.13
CA TRP A 549 5.79 6.82 -38.12
C TRP A 549 4.42 6.17 -38.34
N THR A 550 3.46 6.49 -37.47
CA THR A 550 2.24 5.69 -37.33
C THR A 550 1.10 6.13 -38.26
N GLY A 551 1.17 7.34 -38.83
CA GLY A 551 0.04 8.00 -39.49
C GLY A 551 -1.03 8.55 -38.53
N MET A 552 -0.91 8.30 -37.22
CA MET A 552 -1.84 8.82 -36.22
C MET A 552 -1.66 10.33 -36.07
N MET A 553 -2.68 11.10 -36.47
CA MET A 553 -2.67 12.56 -36.38
C MET A 553 -3.40 13.05 -35.14
N VAL A 554 -2.87 14.09 -34.48
CA VAL A 554 -3.49 14.78 -33.35
C VAL A 554 -3.45 16.30 -33.54
N ARG A 555 -4.46 16.98 -33.01
CA ARG A 555 -4.49 18.45 -32.95
C ARG A 555 -3.50 18.95 -31.90
N ALA A 556 -3.09 20.21 -32.04
CA ALA A 556 -2.38 20.88 -30.94
C ALA A 556 -3.24 20.82 -29.66
N MET A 557 -2.62 20.44 -28.54
CA MET A 557 -3.26 20.30 -27.22
C MET A 557 -4.25 19.13 -27.06
N GLU A 558 -4.43 18.27 -28.07
CA GLU A 558 -5.18 17.03 -27.92
C GLU A 558 -4.41 16.05 -27.02
N SER A 559 -5.08 15.54 -25.97
CA SER A 559 -4.44 14.63 -25.00
C SER A 559 -4.23 13.24 -25.62
N PRO A 560 -3.01 12.68 -25.59
CA PRO A 560 -2.74 11.31 -26.04
C PRO A 560 -3.04 10.26 -24.96
N GLU A 561 -3.64 10.63 -23.83
CA GLU A 561 -3.74 9.81 -22.63
C GLU A 561 -4.33 8.40 -22.83
N TRP A 562 -5.36 8.30 -23.67
CA TRP A 562 -6.03 7.04 -23.94
C TRP A 562 -5.16 6.14 -24.83
N MET A 563 -4.49 6.72 -25.83
CA MET A 563 -3.49 6.00 -26.63
C MET A 563 -2.34 5.50 -25.75
N GLU A 564 -1.81 6.34 -24.87
CA GLU A 564 -0.72 5.96 -23.97
C GLU A 564 -1.14 4.85 -23.00
N LEU A 565 -2.38 4.87 -22.50
CA LEU A 565 -2.92 3.78 -21.68
C LEU A 565 -2.99 2.48 -22.48
N PHE A 566 -3.53 2.51 -23.70
CA PHE A 566 -3.66 1.32 -24.56
C PHE A 566 -2.30 0.70 -24.87
N VAL A 567 -1.33 1.52 -25.29
CA VAL A 567 0.03 1.08 -25.59
C VAL A 567 0.69 0.54 -24.32
N SER A 568 0.50 1.19 -23.17
CA SER A 568 1.04 0.70 -21.90
C SER A 568 0.47 -0.65 -21.48
N CYS A 569 -0.81 -0.91 -21.74
CA CYS A 569 -1.42 -2.20 -21.47
C CYS A 569 -0.83 -3.29 -22.39
N THR A 570 -0.60 -2.96 -23.66
CA THR A 570 -0.11 -3.87 -24.70
C THR A 570 1.37 -4.22 -24.52
N MET A 571 2.20 -3.28 -24.08
CA MET A 571 3.65 -3.50 -23.93
C MET A 571 3.98 -4.17 -22.59
N PRO A 572 4.85 -5.20 -22.54
CA PRO A 572 5.26 -5.83 -21.28
C PRO A 572 5.84 -4.84 -20.27
N SER A 573 6.70 -3.93 -20.74
CA SER A 573 7.30 -2.86 -19.94
C SER A 573 6.33 -1.73 -19.57
N GLY A 574 5.19 -1.63 -20.25
CA GLY A 574 4.39 -0.41 -20.29
C GLY A 574 5.17 0.78 -20.87
N LEU A 575 4.54 1.96 -20.88
CA LEU A 575 5.23 3.20 -21.22
C LEU A 575 5.79 3.86 -19.95
N VAL A 576 7.10 3.84 -19.81
CA VAL A 576 7.88 4.41 -18.71
C VAL A 576 8.23 5.86 -19.01
N ARG A 577 8.26 6.73 -17.99
CA ARG A 577 8.55 8.15 -18.20
C ARG A 577 10.03 8.34 -18.60
N MET A 578 10.27 9.12 -19.65
CA MET A 578 11.60 9.48 -20.13
C MET A 578 11.79 11.00 -19.99
N HIS A 579 12.70 11.41 -19.11
CA HIS A 579 13.03 12.81 -18.84
C HIS A 579 14.24 13.24 -19.66
N PHE A 580 14.20 14.47 -20.16
CA PHE A 580 15.31 15.07 -20.90
C PHE A 580 15.33 16.60 -20.78
N PRO A 581 16.51 17.25 -20.83
CA PRO A 581 16.62 18.69 -20.84
C PRO A 581 16.18 19.26 -22.20
N GLN A 582 15.78 20.54 -22.23
CA GLN A 582 15.41 21.24 -23.46
C GLN A 582 16.55 21.22 -24.52
N ALA A 583 17.81 21.17 -24.08
CA ALA A 583 18.98 21.08 -24.94
C ALA A 583 19.10 19.74 -25.71
N ALA A 584 18.42 18.67 -25.27
CA ALA A 584 18.40 17.39 -25.95
C ALA A 584 17.44 17.34 -27.15
N LYS A 585 16.59 18.37 -27.33
CA LYS A 585 15.64 18.44 -28.44
C LYS A 585 16.36 18.67 -29.76
N GLY A 586 15.93 17.93 -30.80
CA GLY A 586 16.51 18.00 -32.14
C GLY A 586 17.90 17.36 -32.29
N THR A 587 18.53 16.89 -31.20
CA THR A 587 19.80 16.16 -31.23
C THR A 587 19.56 14.66 -31.11
N LEU A 588 19.08 14.23 -29.95
CA LEU A 588 18.72 12.84 -29.67
C LEU A 588 17.21 12.58 -29.80
N LEU A 589 16.40 13.64 -29.92
CA LEU A 589 14.93 13.61 -29.90
C LEU A 589 14.33 14.33 -31.12
N THR A 590 13.05 14.12 -31.42
CA THR A 590 12.30 14.88 -32.44
C THR A 590 11.94 16.29 -32.00
N GLU A 591 11.21 17.04 -32.84
CA GLU A 591 10.63 18.37 -32.54
C GLU A 591 9.55 18.34 -31.44
N ASP A 592 9.65 17.43 -30.47
CA ASP A 592 8.66 17.26 -29.43
C ASP A 592 8.56 18.54 -28.57
N PRO A 593 7.38 19.16 -28.46
CA PRO A 593 7.24 20.39 -27.70
C PRO A 593 7.33 20.17 -26.17
N TYR A 594 7.22 18.95 -25.67
CA TYR A 594 7.17 18.64 -24.24
C TYR A 594 8.57 18.33 -23.66
N PRO A 595 8.80 18.57 -22.35
CA PRO A 595 10.09 18.32 -21.69
C PRO A 595 10.27 16.85 -21.23
N SER A 596 9.36 15.96 -21.63
CA SER A 596 9.44 14.53 -21.36
C SER A 596 8.70 13.76 -22.45
N SER A 597 9.08 12.50 -22.64
CA SER A 597 8.34 11.52 -23.45
C SER A 597 8.06 10.29 -22.59
N THR A 598 7.43 9.28 -23.18
CA THR A 598 7.26 7.96 -22.58
C THR A 598 7.87 6.89 -23.48
N ALA A 599 8.39 5.83 -22.87
CA ALA A 599 9.24 4.85 -23.52
C ALA A 599 8.90 3.42 -23.15
N ALA A 600 8.95 2.51 -24.13
CA ALA A 600 8.93 1.07 -23.91
C ALA A 600 10.36 0.53 -23.99
N VAL A 601 10.66 -0.46 -23.15
CA VAL A 601 11.96 -1.15 -23.10
C VAL A 601 11.80 -2.65 -23.28
N ASP A 602 12.77 -3.27 -23.98
CA ASP A 602 12.89 -4.73 -24.11
C ASP A 602 14.34 -5.12 -24.42
N LYS A 603 14.90 -6.09 -23.68
CA LYS A 603 16.21 -6.74 -23.95
C LYS A 603 17.36 -5.81 -24.39
N GLY A 604 17.50 -4.62 -23.80
CA GLY A 604 18.58 -3.69 -24.15
C GLY A 604 18.22 -2.67 -25.23
N ALA A 605 17.02 -2.72 -25.80
CA ALA A 605 16.44 -1.66 -26.62
C ALA A 605 15.54 -0.73 -25.79
N VAL A 606 15.53 0.54 -26.21
CA VAL A 606 14.58 1.55 -25.76
C VAL A 606 13.87 2.12 -26.99
N THR A 607 12.56 2.31 -26.88
CA THR A 607 11.76 3.06 -27.85
C THR A 607 10.97 4.12 -27.14
N TYR A 608 10.88 5.32 -27.70
CA TYR A 608 10.12 6.41 -27.09
C TYR A 608 9.15 7.05 -28.09
N LEU A 609 8.06 7.59 -27.55
CA LEU A 609 7.07 8.29 -28.35
C LEU A 609 7.66 9.61 -28.88
N ALA A 610 7.42 9.87 -30.15
CA ALA A 610 7.94 11.02 -30.87
C ALA A 610 6.81 11.70 -31.63
N ARG A 611 6.99 13.00 -31.90
CA ARG A 611 6.03 13.81 -32.66
C ARG A 611 6.74 14.64 -33.70
N ARG A 612 6.14 14.75 -34.88
CA ARG A 612 6.56 15.68 -35.93
C ARG A 612 5.37 16.48 -36.45
N LEU A 613 5.64 17.70 -36.90
CA LEU A 613 4.62 18.52 -37.54
C LEU A 613 4.24 17.87 -38.88
N SER A 614 2.94 17.74 -39.12
CA SER A 614 2.40 17.24 -40.38
C SER A 614 2.28 18.37 -41.41
N ASP A 615 2.49 18.04 -42.68
CA ASP A 615 2.14 18.93 -43.80
C ASP A 615 0.62 19.10 -43.94
N GLN A 616 -0.16 18.17 -43.36
CA GLN A 616 -1.60 18.26 -43.30
C GLN A 616 -2.04 19.28 -42.23
N LYS A 617 -3.17 19.95 -42.49
CA LYS A 617 -3.79 20.90 -41.56
C LYS A 617 -5.20 20.49 -41.21
N THR A 618 -5.71 20.95 -40.08
CA THR A 618 -7.15 20.82 -39.79
C THR A 618 -7.97 21.59 -40.84
N PRO A 619 -9.26 21.29 -41.03
CA PRO A 619 -10.13 22.05 -41.94
C PRO A 619 -10.13 23.56 -41.67
N GLU A 620 -9.90 23.96 -40.41
CA GLU A 620 -9.82 25.35 -39.95
C GLU A 620 -8.40 25.95 -40.09
N GLY A 621 -7.46 25.21 -40.69
CA GLY A 621 -6.07 25.65 -40.89
C GLY A 621 -5.14 25.44 -39.69
N GLY A 622 -5.58 24.70 -38.67
CA GLY A 622 -4.78 24.37 -37.48
C GLY A 622 -3.64 23.40 -37.78
N LYS A 623 -2.59 23.42 -36.93
CA LYS A 623 -1.46 22.48 -37.00
C LYS A 623 -1.90 21.07 -36.59
N LEU A 624 -1.44 20.07 -37.33
CA LEU A 624 -1.55 18.65 -36.97
C LEU A 624 -0.16 18.10 -36.67
N TRP A 625 -0.11 17.18 -35.72
CA TRP A 625 1.10 16.46 -35.35
C TRP A 625 0.89 14.98 -35.59
N GLU A 626 1.89 14.33 -36.19
CA GLU A 626 1.92 12.88 -36.36
C GLU A 626 2.70 12.25 -35.20
N PHE A 627 2.14 11.19 -34.60
CA PHE A 627 2.87 10.35 -33.66
C PHE A 627 3.76 9.34 -34.38
N GLY A 628 4.97 9.17 -33.86
CA GLY A 628 5.92 8.16 -34.27
C GLY A 628 6.59 7.53 -33.07
N VAL A 629 7.41 6.53 -33.36
CA VAL A 629 8.23 5.81 -32.38
C VAL A 629 9.67 5.86 -32.83
N ILE A 630 10.56 6.23 -31.92
CA ILE A 630 12.00 6.20 -32.18
C ILE A 630 12.65 5.16 -31.30
N GLY A 631 13.42 4.27 -31.92
CA GLY A 631 14.12 3.18 -31.26
C GLY A 631 15.64 3.35 -31.29
N HIS A 632 16.28 2.92 -30.20
CA HIS A 632 17.72 2.77 -30.08
C HIS A 632 18.06 1.45 -29.37
N GLY A 633 19.23 0.90 -29.66
CA GLY A 633 19.70 -0.35 -29.05
C GLY A 633 19.40 -1.61 -29.86
N PRO A 634 19.90 -2.78 -29.42
CA PRO A 634 19.72 -4.06 -30.11
C PRO A 634 18.25 -4.50 -30.16
N GLY A 635 17.69 -4.71 -31.36
CA GLY A 635 16.28 -5.10 -31.55
C GLY A 635 15.27 -3.96 -31.45
N SER A 636 15.76 -2.71 -31.51
CA SER A 636 14.92 -1.51 -31.42
C SER A 636 13.98 -1.31 -32.62
N ASP A 637 14.30 -1.90 -33.77
CA ASP A 637 13.42 -1.95 -34.95
C ASP A 637 12.17 -2.81 -34.69
N GLU A 638 12.34 -4.01 -34.14
CA GLU A 638 11.23 -4.88 -33.78
C GLU A 638 10.38 -4.25 -32.66
N LEU A 639 11.03 -3.66 -31.65
CA LEU A 639 10.32 -2.98 -30.57
C LEU A 639 9.57 -1.74 -31.07
N ALA A 640 10.17 -0.93 -31.94
CA ALA A 640 9.54 0.27 -32.50
C ALA A 640 8.32 -0.10 -33.35
N ALA A 641 8.44 -1.14 -34.18
CA ALA A 641 7.35 -1.66 -34.97
C ALA A 641 6.17 -2.15 -34.10
N LYS A 642 6.45 -2.85 -32.98
CA LYS A 642 5.41 -3.29 -32.03
C LYS A 642 4.68 -2.12 -31.37
N VAL A 643 5.41 -1.11 -30.91
CA VAL A 643 4.79 0.09 -30.30
C VAL A 643 3.98 0.86 -31.35
N ALA A 644 4.52 1.05 -32.56
CA ALA A 644 3.83 1.71 -33.66
C ALA A 644 2.56 0.96 -34.11
N ASP A 645 2.58 -0.36 -34.09
CA ASP A 645 1.40 -1.19 -34.39
C ASP A 645 0.33 -1.10 -33.28
N ALA A 646 0.74 -1.04 -32.00
CA ALA A 646 -0.17 -0.79 -30.89
C ALA A 646 -0.85 0.58 -31.01
N ILE A 647 -0.10 1.63 -31.40
CA ILE A 647 -0.66 2.96 -31.68
C ILE A 647 -1.66 2.92 -32.82
N ARG A 648 -1.30 2.27 -33.95
CA ARG A 648 -2.19 2.13 -35.11
C ARG A 648 -3.45 1.34 -34.79
N THR A 649 -3.34 0.31 -33.95
CA THR A 649 -4.48 -0.48 -33.50
C THR A 649 -5.41 0.35 -32.63
N TRP A 650 -4.87 1.12 -31.67
CA TRP A 650 -5.66 2.07 -30.90
C TRP A 650 -6.37 3.08 -31.80
N ASP A 651 -5.62 3.68 -32.73
CA ASP A 651 -6.14 4.72 -33.63
C ASP A 651 -7.30 4.23 -34.50
N ARG A 652 -7.19 3.00 -35.01
CA ARG A 652 -8.18 2.38 -35.88
C ARG A 652 -9.40 1.86 -35.12
N ASP A 653 -9.20 1.18 -34.01
CA ASP A 653 -10.24 0.35 -33.38
C ASP A 653 -10.81 0.94 -32.08
N TYR A 654 -10.07 1.83 -31.39
CA TYR A 654 -10.40 2.30 -30.03
C TYR A 654 -10.38 3.83 -29.87
N ARG A 655 -9.93 4.60 -30.87
CA ARG A 655 -9.97 6.07 -30.80
C ARG A 655 -11.40 6.55 -30.60
N GLY A 656 -11.60 7.38 -29.57
CA GLY A 656 -12.91 7.91 -29.19
C GLY A 656 -13.70 7.02 -28.22
N GLN A 657 -13.19 5.83 -27.88
CA GLN A 657 -13.66 5.02 -26.75
C GLN A 657 -12.89 5.40 -25.48
N GLU A 658 -13.51 5.11 -24.34
CA GLU A 658 -12.89 5.23 -23.02
C GLU A 658 -12.71 3.84 -22.41
N ALA A 659 -11.69 3.68 -21.56
CA ALA A 659 -11.53 2.44 -20.82
C ALA A 659 -12.27 2.51 -19.48
N THR A 660 -12.90 1.39 -19.12
CA THR A 660 -13.43 1.13 -17.79
C THR A 660 -12.46 0.27 -16.99
N PHE A 661 -12.49 0.41 -15.66
CA PHE A 661 -11.59 -0.29 -14.74
C PHE A 661 -12.39 -1.14 -13.76
N GLU A 662 -11.92 -2.34 -13.50
CA GLU A 662 -12.46 -3.19 -12.44
C GLU A 662 -11.35 -3.65 -11.52
N LEU A 663 -11.54 -3.43 -10.23
CA LEU A 663 -10.63 -3.84 -9.19
C LEU A 663 -11.07 -5.19 -8.62
N GLN A 664 -10.14 -6.14 -8.64
CA GLN A 664 -10.34 -7.52 -8.21
C GLN A 664 -9.27 -7.94 -7.21
N SER A 665 -9.57 -8.97 -6.42
CA SER A 665 -8.56 -9.66 -5.63
C SER A 665 -7.54 -10.33 -6.55
N LEU A 666 -6.27 -10.37 -6.14
CA LEU A 666 -5.24 -11.17 -6.82
C LEU A 666 -5.56 -12.67 -6.87
N TYR A 667 -6.50 -13.14 -6.05
CA TYR A 667 -6.98 -14.52 -6.00
C TYR A 667 -8.28 -14.74 -6.78
N ALA A 668 -8.80 -13.71 -7.46
CA ALA A 668 -9.98 -13.87 -8.31
C ALA A 668 -9.68 -14.85 -9.47
N PRO A 669 -10.71 -15.55 -9.99
CA PRO A 669 -10.57 -16.40 -11.17
C PRO A 669 -9.87 -15.67 -12.33
N ALA A 670 -9.23 -16.44 -13.21
CA ALA A 670 -8.63 -15.89 -14.41
C ALA A 670 -9.69 -15.12 -15.22
N VAL A 671 -9.33 -13.92 -15.66
CA VAL A 671 -10.18 -13.10 -16.52
C VAL A 671 -9.96 -13.56 -17.95
N GLU A 672 -11.05 -13.76 -18.69
CA GLU A 672 -10.99 -14.12 -20.11
C GLU A 672 -10.35 -12.97 -20.91
N GLU A 673 -9.27 -13.29 -21.61
CA GLU A 673 -8.59 -12.36 -22.51
C GLU A 673 -9.40 -12.21 -23.81
N ARG A 674 -9.62 -10.96 -24.21
CA ARG A 674 -10.26 -10.61 -25.48
C ARG A 674 -9.68 -9.29 -26.00
N PRO A 675 -9.77 -8.98 -27.30
CA PRO A 675 -9.34 -7.68 -27.82
C PRO A 675 -9.96 -6.53 -27.04
N GLY A 676 -9.13 -5.56 -26.63
CA GLY A 676 -9.57 -4.40 -25.85
C GLY A 676 -9.76 -4.68 -24.36
N ARG A 677 -9.48 -5.90 -23.88
CA ARG A 677 -9.48 -6.21 -22.44
C ARG A 677 -8.08 -6.61 -21.99
N PHE A 678 -7.57 -5.89 -21.00
CA PHE A 678 -6.24 -6.11 -20.43
C PHE A 678 -6.33 -6.38 -18.93
N VAL A 679 -5.40 -7.19 -18.43
CA VAL A 679 -5.27 -7.49 -17.00
C VAL A 679 -3.93 -6.97 -16.50
N ILE A 680 -3.98 -6.19 -15.44
CA ILE A 680 -2.80 -5.59 -14.80
C ILE A 680 -2.80 -6.01 -13.33
N ASP A 681 -1.84 -6.84 -12.96
CA ASP A 681 -1.61 -7.19 -11.56
C ASP A 681 -0.60 -6.22 -10.94
N ASN A 682 -0.96 -5.63 -9.81
CA ASN A 682 -0.05 -4.89 -8.93
C ASN A 682 0.14 -5.67 -7.62
N PRO A 683 1.01 -5.23 -6.69
CA PRO A 683 1.29 -5.98 -5.46
C PRO A 683 0.06 -6.27 -4.56
N LEU A 684 -1.04 -5.51 -4.70
CA LEU A 684 -2.21 -5.59 -3.83
C LEU A 684 -3.47 -6.10 -4.55
N ASN A 685 -3.67 -5.70 -5.81
CA ASN A 685 -4.90 -5.98 -6.54
C ASN A 685 -4.64 -6.32 -8.01
N ARG A 686 -5.64 -6.98 -8.61
CA ARG A 686 -5.77 -7.14 -10.06
C ARG A 686 -6.68 -6.04 -10.59
N VAL A 687 -6.26 -5.34 -11.64
CA VAL A 687 -7.08 -4.36 -12.35
C VAL A 687 -7.36 -4.87 -13.76
N THR A 688 -8.64 -5.01 -14.10
CA THR A 688 -9.05 -5.25 -15.49
C THR A 688 -9.31 -3.89 -16.14
N VAL A 689 -8.71 -3.66 -17.31
CA VAL A 689 -8.93 -2.49 -18.16
C VAL A 689 -9.73 -2.96 -19.37
N ASP A 690 -10.97 -2.49 -19.54
CA ASP A 690 -11.87 -2.92 -20.61
C ASP A 690 -12.28 -1.70 -21.44
N TRP A 691 -11.86 -1.69 -22.70
CA TRP A 691 -12.24 -0.67 -23.69
C TRP A 691 -13.65 -0.98 -24.21
N GLN A 692 -14.55 0.00 -24.12
CA GLN A 692 -15.97 -0.15 -24.47
C GLN A 692 -16.47 0.97 -25.38
#